data_AF-A0A931L295-F1
#
_entry.id   AF-A0A931L295-F1
#
_cell.length_a   1.000
_cell.length_b   1.000
_cell.length_c   1.000
_cell.angle_alpha   90.00
_cell.angle_beta   90.00
_cell.angle_gamma   90.00
#
_symmetry.space_group_name_H-M   'P 1'
#
loop_
_entity.id
_entity.type
_entity.pdbx_description
1 polymer ?
#
loop_
_entity_poly.entity_id
_entity_poly.type
_entity_poly.pdbx_seq_one_letter_code
_entity_poly.pdbx_strand_id
1 'polypeptide(L)'
;MFKKSLHCATAAIAISAAMIGVADAKKNKRAPARAPAETTQPAPTPPAPPPPPAATAPLATLSHTAAATVGANGVDAAYGSLDAFYGSLDAFWGSLDPFFGSLDPFYGSLDPFYGSLDPFWGSLDPFWGSLDPFYGSLDAFYGSLDAFQGSLGAYWGSLDPFYGSLDPFYGSLDPFWGSLDPFFGSLDPFYGSLDPFYGSLDPFYSDAGFGLLLRNAKDTFGDIVETKTGKSFEEAFWLPFAQKHELAKYAGENAVAIDQATLGMILLDFNDQLNHFVDIDRVDHWMVTANWSPRVSQEAGLGVDVKVGILDTLVNDADLIGGQFTGQTGYQVAEQTHGASVTGLVAGAHDGRGVMGVAPNVEVFSANPFDETMTASWEDVRTGIVNLASSGVNVINMSLGVADYTLHQDWATEVFSSDEAVRDAANVVFVKAAGNSGVTQTSNIAWDQAKNAADQYGSDALNERLLIVGSLSTNGEISAFSNRPGSACLTVAGQCFNGYRLRDRFLVAPGELLLVSDGAGGVTRATGTSFAAPLVTGTVALIQNRWQWFKYFPKETTDVVLLSATDLGAPGVDDVYGHGLLNIGATMEPLNLSSLVIGGGFGSNFVLNGSGLSAAAQLLFQSNETITALEFIGRTYRDFEISLADLGLTTEDVTQTADSQNDQDLSSLLNATLSWGGASNGGGGLFGGYFNGFTDNARLSDVRIGSANSAWTARFSATAREAGEFVPADAVPFQMGAEFRNNESGLRVMLGEGDASLAFAQGGTFTLRSDHDIDTGGVNPFLGLASGGLYAATNLPVSERLTLGFGFAQDEDRNVFADPVTGEVRNSFDGVDDYRANAMTMNVGYAVGPGVDLTATYTYLDEATGFLGVQGAGALSLAGGAKTDAMTLGANVRMANGVDVSLSGSVGRTRGGQFENSILGVEDGVRSTAFQIAASKAGIFGESDAIRLSFAQPLQVEAGSIEVTSMQVVDRTTGELGLVTDRIGLDGAARRYVSEIMYGVPVFDGAASMNAFTRYELNNRDYGFAQDVFSTGVRLNVGF
;
A
#
# COMPACT_ATOMS: atom_id res chain seq x y z
N MET A 1 -26.50 -32.10 28.08
CA MET A 1 -27.46 -33.04 27.42
C MET A 1 -27.06 -34.50 27.70
N PHE A 2 -27.69 -35.21 28.65
CA PHE A 2 -27.16 -36.44 29.26
C PHE A 2 -27.29 -37.78 28.48
N LYS A 3 -27.39 -37.77 27.13
CA LYS A 3 -27.51 -39.02 26.33
C LYS A 3 -26.54 -39.20 25.14
N LYS A 4 -25.86 -38.15 24.67
CA LYS A 4 -24.85 -38.31 23.58
C LYS A 4 -23.50 -38.82 24.10
N SER A 5 -23.04 -38.36 25.26
CA SER A 5 -21.71 -38.69 25.81
C SER A 5 -21.46 -40.19 26.05
N LEU A 6 -22.51 -40.98 26.30
CA LEU A 6 -22.37 -42.42 26.59
C LEU A 6 -22.04 -43.28 25.36
N HIS A 7 -22.07 -42.75 24.14
CA HIS A 7 -21.76 -43.53 22.92
C HIS A 7 -20.27 -43.52 22.54
N CYS A 8 -19.51 -42.46 22.86
CA CYS A 8 -18.08 -42.41 22.52
C CYS A 8 -17.22 -43.30 23.43
N ALA A 9 -17.56 -43.41 24.71
CA ALA A 9 -16.83 -44.25 25.68
C ALA A 9 -16.74 -45.73 25.27
N THR A 10 -17.77 -46.24 24.59
CA THR A 10 -17.82 -47.64 24.13
C THR A 10 -16.92 -47.92 22.92
N ALA A 11 -16.61 -46.89 22.10
CA ALA A 11 -15.76 -47.04 20.92
C ALA A 11 -14.26 -47.08 21.28
N ALA A 12 -13.81 -46.19 22.18
CA ALA A 12 -12.42 -46.11 22.61
C ALA A 12 -11.90 -47.42 23.24
N ILE A 13 -12.76 -48.14 23.97
CA ILE A 13 -12.42 -49.43 24.62
C ILE A 13 -12.21 -50.56 23.59
N ALA A 14 -12.79 -50.46 22.39
CA ALA A 14 -12.72 -51.53 21.39
C ALA A 14 -11.37 -51.59 20.64
N ILE A 15 -10.66 -50.45 20.51
CA ILE A 15 -9.44 -50.35 19.70
C ILE A 15 -8.22 -50.92 20.45
N SER A 16 -8.12 -50.65 21.76
CA SER A 16 -7.01 -51.14 22.61
C SER A 16 -6.93 -52.67 22.75
N ALA A 17 -7.98 -53.41 22.35
CA ALA A 17 -8.02 -54.86 22.40
C ALA A 17 -7.37 -55.56 21.19
N ALA A 18 -7.03 -54.83 20.11
CA ALA A 18 -6.63 -55.43 18.83
C ALA A 18 -5.10 -55.56 18.61
N MET A 19 -4.27 -54.94 19.46
CA MET A 19 -2.83 -54.72 19.19
C MET A 19 -1.86 -55.65 19.94
N ILE A 20 -2.32 -56.61 20.76
CA ILE A 20 -1.44 -57.53 21.51
C ILE A 20 -1.82 -59.00 21.26
N GLY A 21 -1.02 -59.70 20.46
CA GLY A 21 -1.17 -61.12 20.17
C GLY A 21 0.12 -61.75 19.64
N VAL A 22 1.01 -62.19 20.55
CA VAL A 22 2.31 -62.80 20.21
C VAL A 22 2.23 -64.33 20.22
N ALA A 23 3.02 -64.96 19.35
CA ALA A 23 2.92 -66.36 18.93
C ALA A 23 3.28 -67.43 20.00
N ASP A 24 2.77 -68.65 19.77
CA ASP A 24 3.57 -69.89 19.94
C ASP A 24 3.29 -70.85 18.76
N ALA A 25 4.18 -71.80 18.49
CA ALA A 25 4.27 -72.55 17.25
C ALA A 25 4.03 -74.07 17.40
N LYS A 26 3.59 -74.72 16.31
CA LYS A 26 3.87 -76.15 16.09
C LYS A 26 3.95 -76.54 14.61
N LYS A 27 4.79 -77.55 14.37
CA LYS A 27 5.16 -78.08 13.04
C LYS A 27 4.08 -79.04 12.52
N ASN A 28 3.88 -79.09 11.20
CA ASN A 28 4.09 -80.36 10.48
C ASN A 28 4.25 -80.23 8.95
N LYS A 29 4.75 -81.30 8.32
CA LYS A 29 5.16 -81.37 6.90
C LYS A 29 4.06 -81.92 5.99
N ARG A 30 3.99 -81.43 4.74
CA ARG A 30 4.06 -82.25 3.49
C ARG A 30 4.18 -81.37 2.23
N ALA A 31 4.64 -81.97 1.15
CA ALA A 31 4.87 -81.44 -0.20
C ALA A 31 4.38 -82.51 -1.22
N PRO A 32 4.53 -82.42 -2.57
CA PRO A 32 5.21 -81.40 -3.40
C PRO A 32 4.44 -81.05 -4.73
N ALA A 33 5.18 -80.55 -5.75
CA ALA A 33 4.86 -80.53 -7.21
C ALA A 33 3.87 -79.45 -7.73
N ARG A 34 3.96 -78.92 -8.98
CA ARG A 34 5.05 -78.82 -10.01
C ARG A 34 4.64 -77.78 -11.08
N ALA A 35 5.62 -77.13 -11.74
CA ALA A 35 5.49 -76.13 -12.83
C ALA A 35 5.15 -76.79 -14.22
N PRO A 36 5.08 -76.11 -15.42
CA PRO A 36 5.55 -74.74 -15.79
C PRO A 36 4.74 -73.95 -16.89
N ALA A 37 5.35 -72.84 -17.40
CA ALA A 37 5.25 -72.28 -18.78
C ALA A 37 3.95 -71.54 -19.22
N GLU A 38 3.91 -70.59 -20.20
CA GLU A 38 4.96 -69.89 -20.99
C GLU A 38 4.50 -68.53 -21.62
N THR A 39 5.37 -67.50 -21.54
CA THR A 39 5.77 -66.45 -22.53
C THR A 39 4.83 -65.62 -23.47
N THR A 40 5.14 -64.30 -23.52
CA THR A 40 5.26 -63.35 -24.69
C THR A 40 4.05 -62.90 -25.55
N GLN A 41 3.74 -61.58 -25.57
CA GLN A 41 4.16 -60.56 -26.59
C GLN A 41 3.49 -59.15 -26.36
N PRO A 42 3.91 -58.04 -27.05
CA PRO A 42 3.52 -56.65 -26.71
C PRO A 42 2.69 -55.86 -27.76
N ALA A 43 2.04 -54.77 -27.30
CA ALA A 43 1.56 -53.53 -27.99
C ALA A 43 0.60 -53.63 -29.21
N PRO A 44 -0.43 -52.75 -29.32
CA PRO A 44 -0.24 -51.46 -30.02
C PRO A 44 -1.11 -50.25 -29.49
N THR A 45 -1.21 -49.19 -30.31
CA THR A 45 -1.62 -47.77 -30.06
C THR A 45 -3.12 -47.44 -29.87
N PRO A 46 -3.46 -46.24 -29.33
CA PRO A 46 -4.85 -45.76 -29.10
C PRO A 46 -5.48 -44.94 -30.26
N PRO A 47 -6.82 -44.71 -30.26
CA PRO A 47 -7.55 -43.84 -31.21
C PRO A 47 -7.97 -42.45 -30.64
N ALA A 48 -8.61 -41.62 -31.49
CA ALA A 48 -8.80 -40.16 -31.34
C ALA A 48 -10.24 -39.70 -30.91
N PRO A 49 -10.45 -38.41 -30.52
CA PRO A 49 -11.73 -37.89 -29.98
C PRO A 49 -12.73 -37.31 -31.03
N PRO A 50 -14.01 -37.06 -30.63
CA PRO A 50 -15.09 -36.54 -31.51
C PRO A 50 -15.28 -34.99 -31.50
N PRO A 51 -16.12 -34.42 -32.41
CA PRO A 51 -16.15 -32.97 -32.75
C PRO A 51 -17.32 -32.14 -32.13
N PRO A 52 -17.30 -30.78 -32.27
CA PRO A 52 -18.28 -29.85 -31.64
C PRO A 52 -19.49 -29.45 -32.53
N PRO A 53 -20.54 -28.84 -31.93
CA PRO A 53 -21.68 -28.22 -32.63
C PRO A 53 -21.55 -26.70 -32.84
N ALA A 54 -22.40 -26.10 -33.69
CA ALA A 54 -22.40 -24.68 -34.06
C ALA A 54 -23.73 -23.94 -33.69
N ALA A 55 -23.75 -22.61 -33.85
CA ALA A 55 -24.76 -21.71 -33.27
C ALA A 55 -25.94 -21.30 -34.18
N THR A 56 -27.05 -20.86 -33.57
CA THR A 56 -28.16 -20.10 -34.19
C THR A 56 -28.88 -19.19 -33.18
N ALA A 57 -29.17 -17.94 -33.58
CA ALA A 57 -30.15 -17.02 -32.95
C ALA A 57 -31.52 -17.11 -33.71
N PRO A 58 -32.62 -16.32 -33.49
CA PRO A 58 -32.70 -14.99 -32.85
C PRO A 58 -33.98 -14.69 -31.99
N LEU A 59 -34.23 -13.39 -31.77
CA LEU A 59 -35.28 -12.66 -31.01
C LEU A 59 -36.74 -13.22 -31.01
N ALA A 60 -37.46 -12.98 -29.90
CA ALA A 60 -38.84 -12.43 -29.91
C ALA A 60 -39.27 -11.85 -28.52
N THR A 61 -40.16 -10.85 -28.54
CA THR A 61 -40.78 -10.17 -27.36
C THR A 61 -42.21 -10.63 -27.06
N LEU A 62 -42.75 -10.32 -25.85
CA LEU A 62 -44.17 -10.12 -25.41
C LEU A 62 -44.23 -10.46 -23.89
N SER A 63 -44.71 -9.69 -22.89
CA SER A 63 -45.69 -8.60 -22.67
C SER A 63 -47.11 -9.05 -22.26
N HIS A 64 -47.73 -8.29 -21.33
CA HIS A 64 -49.14 -8.34 -20.85
C HIS A 64 -49.57 -9.55 -19.95
N THR A 65 -50.55 -9.48 -19.03
CA THR A 65 -50.93 -8.53 -17.93
C THR A 65 -52.25 -8.99 -17.25
N ALA A 66 -52.27 -9.16 -15.91
CA ALA A 66 -53.45 -9.13 -15.00
C ALA A 66 -54.63 -10.14 -15.23
N ALA A 67 -55.60 -10.40 -14.33
CA ALA A 67 -55.98 -9.78 -13.04
C ALA A 67 -56.83 -10.71 -12.10
N ALA A 68 -56.78 -10.44 -10.77
CA ALA A 68 -57.81 -10.69 -9.72
C ALA A 68 -58.29 -12.15 -9.41
N THR A 69 -58.92 -12.51 -8.27
CA THR A 69 -59.49 -11.82 -7.07
C THR A 69 -59.13 -12.63 -5.78
N VAL A 70 -58.60 -12.06 -4.67
CA VAL A 70 -59.19 -11.23 -3.56
C VAL A 70 -59.71 -12.02 -2.32
N GLY A 71 -59.26 -11.61 -1.11
CA GLY A 71 -59.76 -12.01 0.22
C GLY A 71 -58.64 -12.14 1.29
N ALA A 72 -58.09 -11.07 1.87
CA ALA A 72 -58.58 -10.31 3.06
C ALA A 72 -58.52 -11.12 4.38
N ASN A 73 -57.91 -10.66 5.50
CA ASN A 73 -57.60 -9.31 6.03
C ASN A 73 -56.19 -9.27 6.68
N GLY A 74 -55.55 -8.14 6.99
CA GLY A 74 -55.89 -6.72 6.73
C GLY A 74 -54.86 -5.71 7.28
N VAL A 75 -54.87 -4.49 6.70
CA VAL A 75 -54.81 -3.11 7.25
C VAL A 75 -54.02 -2.77 8.55
N ASP A 76 -53.39 -1.59 8.69
CA ASP A 76 -53.39 -0.31 7.93
C ASP A 76 -51.95 0.12 7.56
N ALA A 77 -51.62 0.70 6.39
CA ALA A 77 -51.90 2.04 5.81
C ALA A 77 -50.99 3.17 6.36
N ALA A 78 -50.56 4.18 5.59
CA ALA A 78 -51.00 4.65 4.26
C ALA A 78 -49.85 5.19 3.35
N TYR A 79 -50.16 5.46 2.08
CA TYR A 79 -49.27 6.06 1.06
C TYR A 79 -49.35 7.60 1.03
N GLY A 80 -48.34 8.26 0.45
CA GLY A 80 -48.45 9.66 -0.01
C GLY A 80 -47.30 10.09 -0.93
N SER A 81 -47.61 10.48 -2.16
CA SER A 81 -46.70 11.12 -3.11
C SER A 81 -47.45 12.08 -4.03
N LEU A 82 -47.03 13.34 -4.12
CA LEU A 82 -46.99 14.14 -5.37
C LEU A 82 -46.39 15.54 -5.14
N ASP A 83 -45.53 15.93 -6.07
CA ASP A 83 -45.30 17.27 -6.63
C ASP A 83 -44.90 18.48 -5.76
N ALA A 84 -44.32 19.47 -6.45
CA ALA A 84 -43.47 20.53 -5.91
C ALA A 84 -44.15 21.91 -5.83
N PHE A 85 -43.56 22.83 -5.07
CA PHE A 85 -43.83 24.27 -5.12
C PHE A 85 -42.54 25.07 -5.20
N TYR A 86 -42.49 26.00 -6.16
CA TYR A 86 -41.49 27.08 -6.21
C TYR A 86 -41.88 28.20 -5.22
N GLY A 87 -40.89 28.87 -4.61
CA GLY A 87 -41.11 30.06 -3.77
C GLY A 87 -39.82 30.69 -3.25
N SER A 88 -39.42 31.81 -3.84
CA SER A 88 -38.21 32.58 -3.51
C SER A 88 -38.47 33.73 -2.52
N LEU A 89 -37.50 34.06 -1.65
CA LEU A 89 -37.11 35.46 -1.41
C LEU A 89 -35.74 35.58 -0.70
N ASP A 90 -35.04 36.69 -0.97
CA ASP A 90 -33.72 37.01 -0.43
C ASP A 90 -33.73 37.74 0.93
N ALA A 91 -32.60 37.64 1.64
CA ALA A 91 -31.96 38.58 2.58
C ALA A 91 -32.82 39.44 3.56
N PHE A 92 -32.41 39.49 4.84
CA PHE A 92 -31.97 40.75 5.49
C PHE A 92 -31.26 40.54 6.85
N TRP A 93 -30.15 41.26 7.03
CA TRP A 93 -29.51 41.78 8.26
C TRP A 93 -30.11 41.51 9.66
N GLY A 94 -29.24 41.25 10.66
CA GLY A 94 -29.50 41.65 12.06
C GLY A 94 -28.79 40.84 13.16
N SER A 95 -28.06 41.52 14.05
CA SER A 95 -27.37 40.92 15.22
C SER A 95 -28.19 41.05 16.51
N LEU A 96 -28.20 40.02 17.38
CA LEU A 96 -28.34 40.19 18.84
C LEU A 96 -28.00 38.91 19.62
N ASP A 97 -27.17 39.07 20.64
CA ASP A 97 -26.86 38.09 21.70
C ASP A 97 -27.01 38.82 23.05
N PRO A 98 -27.57 38.18 24.11
CA PRO A 98 -26.74 38.06 25.33
C PRO A 98 -26.98 36.85 26.24
N PHE A 99 -25.97 36.61 27.08
CA PHE A 99 -25.72 35.50 28.02
C PHE A 99 -26.59 35.40 29.31
N PHE A 100 -26.36 34.28 30.00
CA PHE A 100 -26.35 34.01 31.47
C PHE A 100 -27.43 33.04 32.03
N GLY A 101 -27.11 32.16 32.99
CA GLY A 101 -25.83 32.05 33.75
C GLY A 101 -25.65 30.79 34.62
N SER A 102 -24.75 30.89 35.59
CA SER A 102 -24.00 29.80 36.25
C SER A 102 -24.40 29.48 37.71
N LEU A 103 -23.96 28.33 38.24
CA LEU A 103 -23.81 28.10 39.70
C LEU A 103 -22.86 26.93 40.05
N ASP A 104 -21.93 27.16 40.99
CA ASP A 104 -21.02 26.25 41.72
C ASP A 104 -20.65 26.97 43.05
N PRO A 105 -20.15 26.34 44.16
CA PRO A 105 -18.68 26.28 44.35
C PRO A 105 -18.04 25.30 45.40
N PHE A 106 -16.71 25.15 45.26
CA PHE A 106 -15.66 24.82 46.27
C PHE A 106 -15.60 23.42 46.92
N TYR A 107 -14.42 22.79 47.07
CA TYR A 107 -13.01 23.28 47.09
C TYR A 107 -12.09 22.40 46.21
N GLY A 108 -10.88 22.77 45.77
CA GLY A 108 -10.01 23.94 46.06
C GLY A 108 -8.90 23.66 47.10
N SER A 109 -7.70 24.24 47.07
CA SER A 109 -6.98 25.05 46.04
C SER A 109 -5.57 25.43 46.54
N LEU A 110 -4.51 25.37 45.73
CA LEU A 110 -3.21 26.03 46.03
C LEU A 110 -2.43 26.45 44.76
N ASP A 111 -2.27 27.77 44.61
CA ASP A 111 -1.50 28.55 43.61
C ASP A 111 0.02 28.54 43.99
N PRO A 112 1.00 29.11 43.23
CA PRO A 112 1.12 30.59 43.18
C PRO A 112 1.94 31.25 42.01
N PHE A 113 1.41 32.32 41.39
CA PHE A 113 1.88 33.73 41.52
C PHE A 113 1.55 34.68 40.32
N TYR A 114 0.59 35.62 40.53
CA TYR A 114 0.45 37.03 40.05
C TYR A 114 0.99 37.51 38.67
N GLY A 115 0.29 38.39 37.92
CA GLY A 115 -1.06 38.96 38.13
C GLY A 115 -1.38 40.28 37.39
N SER A 116 -2.65 40.39 36.97
CA SER A 116 -3.48 41.61 36.72
C SER A 116 -2.88 42.93 36.15
N LEU A 117 -3.41 43.40 35.01
CA LEU A 117 -4.33 44.57 34.96
C LEU A 117 -4.87 44.87 33.54
N ASP A 118 -6.15 45.25 33.49
CA ASP A 118 -6.90 45.85 32.35
C ASP A 118 -7.41 47.22 32.86
N PRO A 119 -7.61 48.31 32.06
CA PRO A 119 -8.60 48.33 30.97
C PRO A 119 -8.24 49.13 29.69
N PHE A 120 -8.96 48.80 28.61
CA PHE A 120 -9.34 49.62 27.43
C PHE A 120 -8.93 51.12 27.38
N TRP A 121 -8.44 51.57 26.21
CA TRP A 121 -8.97 52.67 25.36
C TRP A 121 -7.96 52.99 24.22
N GLY A 122 -8.36 53.00 22.94
CA GLY A 122 -7.58 53.61 21.86
C GLY A 122 -7.54 52.84 20.54
N SER A 123 -7.52 53.57 19.43
CA SER A 123 -7.63 53.06 18.06
C SER A 123 -6.31 53.01 17.29
N LEU A 124 -6.18 51.98 16.44
CA LEU A 124 -5.45 51.91 15.15
C LEU A 124 -3.96 52.32 15.05
N ASP A 125 -3.21 51.31 14.59
CA ASP A 125 -2.00 51.28 13.77
C ASP A 125 -0.59 51.62 14.32
N PRO A 126 0.42 50.79 13.95
CA PRO A 126 1.80 50.89 14.44
C PRO A 126 2.71 51.69 13.50
N PHE A 127 3.92 52.08 13.96
CA PHE A 127 5.15 52.06 13.16
C PHE A 127 6.42 52.45 13.97
N TRP A 128 7.55 51.74 13.73
CA TRP A 128 8.96 52.01 14.13
C TRP A 128 9.40 51.92 15.62
N GLY A 129 10.51 51.20 15.90
CA GLY A 129 11.31 51.38 17.13
C GLY A 129 12.17 50.18 17.61
N SER A 130 13.40 50.02 17.12
CA SER A 130 14.35 48.92 17.43
C SER A 130 15.15 49.05 18.74
N LEU A 131 15.48 47.92 19.43
CA LEU A 131 16.84 47.61 19.98
C LEU A 131 16.95 46.23 20.69
N ASP A 132 18.05 45.51 20.40
CA ASP A 132 18.61 44.26 21.00
C ASP A 132 19.50 44.61 22.26
N PRO A 133 20.02 43.74 23.21
CA PRO A 133 20.77 42.45 22.97
C PRO A 133 21.06 41.35 24.08
N PHE A 134 21.70 40.23 23.67
CA PHE A 134 22.67 39.28 24.37
C PHE A 134 22.25 38.04 25.28
N TYR A 135 22.34 36.82 24.69
CA TYR A 135 23.19 35.61 25.02
C TYR A 135 23.02 34.61 26.23
N GLY A 136 22.99 33.28 25.90
CA GLY A 136 23.77 32.14 26.50
C GLY A 136 23.16 31.26 27.64
N SER A 137 23.62 30.02 27.97
CA SER A 137 24.41 28.93 27.29
C SER A 137 24.77 27.74 28.26
N LEU A 138 24.66 26.44 27.89
CA LEU A 138 25.52 25.31 28.38
C LEU A 138 25.28 23.93 27.70
N ASP A 139 26.30 23.05 27.66
CA ASP A 139 26.35 21.70 27.02
C ASP A 139 26.80 20.54 27.96
N ALA A 140 26.44 19.28 27.62
CA ALA A 140 27.26 18.03 27.59
C ALA A 140 26.34 16.78 27.48
N PHE A 141 26.64 15.67 26.77
CA PHE A 141 27.89 14.86 26.74
C PHE A 141 28.14 14.10 25.39
N TYR A 142 29.37 13.60 25.21
CA TYR A 142 29.91 12.77 24.09
C TYR A 142 29.66 11.26 24.31
N GLY A 143 29.89 10.28 23.41
CA GLY A 143 30.53 10.15 22.06
C GLY A 143 30.68 8.63 21.73
N SER A 144 31.41 8.08 20.74
CA SER A 144 32.21 8.55 19.56
C SER A 144 32.87 7.33 18.83
N LEU A 145 33.53 7.52 17.66
CA LEU A 145 34.33 6.60 16.78
C LEU A 145 33.60 5.86 15.62
N ASP A 146 34.23 5.56 14.46
CA ASP A 146 35.27 6.28 13.67
C ASP A 146 35.53 5.60 12.29
N ALA A 147 35.80 6.37 11.22
CA ALA A 147 36.50 5.91 10.00
C ALA A 147 36.87 7.08 9.02
N PHE A 148 38.17 7.36 8.88
CA PHE A 148 38.75 8.27 7.86
C PHE A 148 38.67 7.63 6.45
N GLN A 149 38.74 8.30 5.28
CA GLN A 149 39.12 9.66 4.81
C GLN A 149 38.44 9.88 3.42
N GLY A 150 38.33 11.03 2.75
CA GLY A 150 38.88 12.40 2.93
C GLY A 150 39.57 12.91 1.63
N SER A 151 39.72 14.20 1.32
CA SER A 151 39.25 15.43 2.01
C SER A 151 39.50 16.71 1.16
N LEU A 152 38.44 17.38 0.67
CA LEU A 152 38.42 18.76 0.12
C LEU A 152 36.98 19.31 0.36
N GLY A 153 36.70 20.55 0.75
CA GLY A 153 37.55 21.68 1.14
C GLY A 153 36.72 22.96 1.30
N ALA A 154 35.87 23.03 2.33
CA ALA A 154 34.79 24.03 2.45
C ALA A 154 35.21 25.40 3.03
N TYR A 155 34.46 26.46 2.68
CA TYR A 155 34.52 27.77 3.33
C TYR A 155 33.13 28.44 3.49
N TRP A 156 32.52 28.21 4.67
CA TRP A 156 31.64 29.07 5.51
C TRP A 156 30.84 30.24 4.90
N GLY A 157 29.58 30.50 5.29
CA GLY A 157 28.68 29.94 6.34
C GLY A 157 27.40 30.80 6.42
N SER A 158 26.44 30.68 7.35
CA SER A 158 26.21 29.79 8.51
C SER A 158 24.71 29.87 8.91
N LEU A 159 24.13 28.82 9.50
CA LEU A 159 22.68 28.63 9.71
C LEU A 159 22.20 28.85 11.17
N ASP A 160 20.87 28.77 11.35
CA ASP A 160 20.07 28.53 12.58
C ASP A 160 19.78 29.66 13.60
N PRO A 161 18.69 29.59 14.42
CA PRO A 161 17.52 28.67 14.37
C PRO A 161 16.10 29.26 14.69
N PHE A 162 15.04 28.46 14.42
CA PHE A 162 13.60 28.58 14.82
C PHE A 162 12.77 29.75 14.22
N TYR A 163 11.46 29.63 13.99
CA TYR A 163 10.42 28.69 14.51
C TYR A 163 9.53 28.07 13.41
N GLY A 164 9.10 26.82 13.64
CA GLY A 164 8.06 26.10 12.90
C GLY A 164 7.91 24.67 13.45
N SER A 165 6.69 24.13 13.54
CA SER A 165 6.45 22.84 14.21
C SER A 165 6.61 21.63 13.27
N LEU A 166 7.55 20.76 13.61
CA LEU A 166 7.57 19.37 13.14
C LEU A 166 6.61 18.52 13.98
N ASP A 167 5.75 17.74 13.30
CA ASP A 167 5.31 16.43 13.79
C ASP A 167 6.00 15.34 12.92
N PRO A 168 6.26 14.13 13.45
CA PRO A 168 7.20 13.20 12.85
C PRO A 168 6.59 12.22 11.82
N PHE A 169 7.49 11.58 11.06
CA PHE A 169 7.23 10.50 10.08
C PHE A 169 6.52 10.91 8.78
N TYR A 170 7.30 11.45 7.83
CA TYR A 170 7.80 10.60 6.74
C TYR A 170 9.26 10.96 6.44
N GLY A 171 10.06 9.96 6.08
CA GLY A 171 11.49 10.11 5.85
C GLY A 171 11.91 9.59 4.48
N SER A 172 11.95 10.48 3.49
CA SER A 172 12.70 10.29 2.25
C SER A 172 13.83 11.34 2.19
N LEU A 173 14.94 10.99 1.57
CA LEU A 173 16.03 11.94 1.31
C LEU A 173 15.66 12.76 0.07
N ASP A 174 15.15 13.97 0.26
CA ASP A 174 14.79 14.88 -0.83
C ASP A 174 15.97 15.10 -1.80
N PRO A 175 15.84 14.69 -3.09
CA PRO A 175 16.90 14.86 -4.07
C PRO A 175 16.88 16.28 -4.66
N PHE A 176 17.14 17.28 -3.82
CA PHE A 176 17.57 18.64 -4.20
C PHE A 176 16.66 19.43 -5.19
N TRP A 177 15.35 19.14 -5.24
CA TRP A 177 14.36 19.90 -6.02
C TRP A 177 13.61 20.98 -5.20
N GLY A 178 14.00 21.21 -3.94
CA GLY A 178 13.61 22.39 -3.18
C GLY A 178 14.22 23.67 -3.77
N SER A 179 13.61 24.82 -3.48
CA SER A 179 13.92 26.11 -4.12
C SER A 179 15.40 26.51 -4.06
N LEU A 180 16.04 26.52 -5.23
CA LEU A 180 17.31 27.22 -5.44
C LEU A 180 16.99 28.72 -5.61
N ASP A 181 16.93 29.44 -4.49
CA ASP A 181 16.43 30.83 -4.39
C ASP A 181 16.93 31.77 -5.53
N PRO A 182 16.03 32.25 -6.42
CA PRO A 182 16.38 33.18 -7.49
C PRO A 182 16.64 34.62 -6.99
N PHE A 183 17.74 34.80 -6.27
CA PHE A 183 18.41 36.10 -6.01
C PHE A 183 17.61 37.24 -5.32
N PHE A 184 16.41 36.98 -4.80
CA PHE A 184 15.63 37.96 -4.04
C PHE A 184 15.16 37.38 -2.70
N GLY A 185 15.66 37.94 -1.60
CA GLY A 185 15.28 37.51 -0.25
C GLY A 185 13.81 37.81 0.06
N SER A 186 13.12 36.85 0.68
CA SER A 186 11.73 36.93 1.16
C SER A 186 10.71 37.41 0.12
N LEU A 187 10.40 36.53 -0.84
CA LEU A 187 9.19 36.61 -1.67
C LEU A 187 8.44 35.28 -1.57
N ASP A 188 7.48 35.23 -0.64
CA ASP A 188 6.49 34.16 -0.54
C ASP A 188 5.67 34.03 -1.85
N PRO A 189 5.08 32.84 -2.13
CA PRO A 189 4.90 32.35 -3.49
C PRO A 189 4.08 33.26 -4.42
N PHE A 190 4.71 33.66 -5.52
CA PHE A 190 4.23 34.63 -6.53
C PHE A 190 3.00 34.17 -7.36
N TYR A 191 2.35 33.07 -7.00
CA TYR A 191 1.18 32.49 -7.69
C TYR A 191 -0.13 32.63 -6.91
N GLY A 192 -0.12 33.36 -5.78
CA GLY A 192 -1.30 33.67 -4.97
C GLY A 192 -1.97 35.01 -5.30
N SER A 193 -2.79 35.05 -6.36
CA SER A 193 -3.56 36.22 -6.85
C SER A 193 -2.72 37.41 -7.39
N LEU A 194 -3.25 38.11 -8.41
CA LEU A 194 -2.60 39.26 -9.05
C LEU A 194 -2.82 40.61 -8.32
N ASP A 195 -3.37 40.59 -7.10
CA ASP A 195 -3.70 41.80 -6.32
C ASP A 195 -2.55 42.52 -5.58
N PRO A 196 -1.33 41.98 -5.34
CA PRO A 196 -0.28 42.75 -4.62
C PRO A 196 0.36 43.87 -5.46
N PHE A 197 0.12 43.91 -6.78
CA PHE A 197 0.68 44.96 -7.67
C PHE A 197 0.08 46.35 -7.45
N TYR A 198 -0.97 46.51 -6.64
CA TYR A 198 -1.54 47.83 -6.31
C TYR A 198 -0.70 48.67 -5.31
N GLY A 199 0.47 48.19 -4.89
CA GLY A 199 1.50 48.98 -4.20
C GLY A 199 2.36 49.83 -5.15
N SER A 200 2.85 50.99 -4.70
CA SER A 200 3.64 51.92 -5.51
C SER A 200 5.03 51.37 -5.89
N LEU A 201 5.25 51.12 -7.19
CA LEU A 201 6.53 50.69 -7.77
C LEU A 201 7.67 51.74 -7.74
N ASP A 202 7.53 52.84 -6.99
CA ASP A 202 8.46 53.97 -6.89
C ASP A 202 9.97 53.60 -6.82
N PRO A 203 10.43 52.52 -6.13
CA PRO A 203 11.84 52.13 -6.14
C PRO A 203 12.39 51.77 -7.53
N PHE A 204 11.59 51.14 -8.40
CA PHE A 204 11.99 50.67 -9.73
C PHE A 204 12.11 51.80 -10.75
N TYR A 205 11.43 52.93 -10.56
CA TYR A 205 11.54 54.12 -11.42
C TYR A 205 12.79 54.98 -11.14
N SER A 206 13.76 54.45 -10.38
CA SER A 206 15.02 55.13 -10.07
C SER A 206 16.22 54.40 -10.70
N ASP A 207 17.24 55.15 -11.14
CA ASP A 207 18.51 54.60 -11.65
C ASP A 207 19.18 53.61 -10.68
N ALA A 208 18.85 53.69 -9.37
CA ALA A 208 19.36 52.80 -8.34
C ALA A 208 18.75 51.40 -8.38
N GLY A 209 17.47 51.25 -8.78
CA GLY A 209 16.75 49.97 -8.77
C GLY A 209 17.26 49.02 -9.86
N PHE A 210 17.04 49.38 -11.12
CA PHE A 210 17.54 48.59 -12.25
C PHE A 210 19.08 48.54 -12.29
N GLY A 211 19.76 49.62 -11.87
CA GLY A 211 21.22 49.66 -11.74
C GLY A 211 21.81 48.77 -10.64
N LEU A 212 21.00 48.32 -9.67
CA LEU A 212 21.39 47.28 -8.71
C LEU A 212 21.15 45.89 -9.29
N LEU A 213 19.98 45.64 -9.91
CA LEU A 213 19.67 44.39 -10.61
C LEU A 213 20.75 44.03 -11.64
N LEU A 214 21.11 44.98 -12.50
CA LEU A 214 22.13 44.80 -13.54
C LEU A 214 23.52 44.52 -12.96
N ARG A 215 23.85 45.12 -11.80
CA ARG A 215 25.11 44.85 -11.10
C ARG A 215 25.14 43.47 -10.49
N ASN A 216 24.09 43.08 -9.77
CA ASN A 216 23.95 41.75 -9.18
C ASN A 216 24.00 40.65 -10.26
N ALA A 217 23.36 40.88 -11.40
CA ALA A 217 23.42 40.00 -12.56
C ALA A 217 24.85 39.91 -13.13
N LYS A 218 25.56 41.03 -13.27
CA LYS A 218 26.95 41.03 -13.72
C LYS A 218 27.91 40.35 -12.74
N ASP A 219 27.76 40.61 -11.44
CA ASP A 219 28.63 40.05 -10.39
C ASP A 219 28.43 38.53 -10.23
N THR A 220 27.23 38.00 -10.55
CA THR A 220 26.90 36.57 -10.51
C THR A 220 27.18 35.83 -11.81
N PHE A 221 26.76 36.39 -12.96
CA PHE A 221 26.83 35.70 -14.26
C PHE A 221 28.01 36.15 -15.15
N GLY A 222 28.72 37.23 -14.81
CA GLY A 222 29.75 37.84 -15.66
C GLY A 222 30.84 36.88 -16.11
N ASP A 223 31.47 36.17 -15.16
CA ASP A 223 32.52 35.17 -15.45
C ASP A 223 32.00 34.01 -16.31
N ILE A 224 30.73 33.61 -16.11
CA ILE A 224 30.08 32.52 -16.86
C ILE A 224 29.81 32.97 -18.31
N VAL A 225 29.27 34.17 -18.47
CA VAL A 225 29.01 34.80 -19.78
C VAL A 225 30.30 35.00 -20.57
N GLU A 226 31.36 35.50 -19.94
CA GLU A 226 32.66 35.69 -20.59
C GLU A 226 33.31 34.34 -20.95
N THR A 227 33.22 33.33 -20.07
CA THR A 227 33.71 31.98 -20.34
C THR A 227 32.98 31.31 -21.50
N LYS A 228 31.64 31.42 -21.59
CA LYS A 228 30.85 30.83 -22.69
C LYS A 228 31.00 31.58 -24.01
N THR A 229 31.03 32.91 -24.00
CA THR A 229 30.89 33.73 -25.22
C THR A 229 32.19 34.36 -25.73
N GLY A 230 33.23 34.44 -24.90
CA GLY A 230 34.46 35.17 -25.22
C GLY A 230 34.28 36.69 -25.34
N LYS A 231 33.22 37.24 -24.75
CA LYS A 231 32.86 38.66 -24.73
C LYS A 231 32.50 39.11 -23.32
N SER A 232 32.58 40.40 -23.03
CA SER A 232 32.11 40.93 -21.75
C SER A 232 30.60 40.75 -21.56
N PHE A 233 30.15 40.71 -20.30
CA PHE A 233 28.72 40.70 -19.92
C PHE A 233 27.92 41.81 -20.62
N GLU A 234 28.51 43.00 -20.75
CA GLU A 234 27.94 44.13 -21.49
C GLU A 234 27.71 43.83 -22.97
N GLU A 235 28.67 43.20 -23.66
CA GLU A 235 28.62 42.92 -25.11
C GLU A 235 27.83 41.65 -25.47
N ALA A 236 27.77 40.69 -24.56
CA ALA A 236 27.12 39.40 -24.76
C ALA A 236 25.63 39.41 -24.42
N PHE A 237 25.25 40.10 -23.34
CA PHE A 237 23.91 40.05 -22.77
C PHE A 237 23.26 41.44 -22.68
N TRP A 238 23.87 42.38 -21.96
CA TRP A 238 23.18 43.63 -21.60
C TRP A 238 22.87 44.55 -22.79
N LEU A 239 23.82 44.76 -23.71
CA LEU A 239 23.58 45.61 -24.89
C LEU A 239 22.51 45.01 -25.83
N PRO A 240 22.53 43.70 -26.19
CA PRO A 240 21.41 43.05 -26.88
C PRO A 240 20.08 43.18 -26.14
N PHE A 241 20.06 42.93 -24.83
CA PHE A 241 18.83 43.00 -24.01
C PHE A 241 18.23 44.42 -23.99
N ALA A 242 19.06 45.42 -23.73
CA ALA A 242 18.65 46.82 -23.69
C ALA A 242 18.19 47.35 -25.05
N GLN A 243 18.69 46.75 -26.14
CA GLN A 243 18.21 47.01 -27.50
C GLN A 243 16.87 46.31 -27.79
N LYS A 244 16.70 45.03 -27.39
CA LYS A 244 15.46 44.24 -27.57
C LYS A 244 14.25 44.96 -26.96
N HIS A 245 14.39 45.45 -25.73
CA HIS A 245 13.33 46.14 -24.99
C HIS A 245 13.37 47.68 -25.11
N GLU A 246 14.17 48.20 -26.07
CA GLU A 246 14.30 49.62 -26.38
C GLU A 246 14.52 50.53 -25.14
N LEU A 247 15.26 50.05 -24.12
CA LEU A 247 15.23 50.60 -22.75
C LEU A 247 15.63 52.09 -22.66
N ALA A 248 16.34 52.61 -23.67
CA ALA A 248 16.61 54.03 -23.84
C ALA A 248 15.34 54.92 -23.90
N LYS A 249 14.16 54.36 -24.17
CA LYS A 249 12.86 55.07 -24.10
C LYS A 249 12.41 55.38 -22.67
N TYR A 250 12.90 54.62 -21.69
CA TYR A 250 12.53 54.74 -20.27
C TYR A 250 13.60 55.48 -19.44
N ALA A 251 14.63 56.04 -20.08
CA ALA A 251 15.77 56.68 -19.42
C ALA A 251 16.01 58.13 -19.88
N GLY A 252 16.42 59.00 -18.96
CA GLY A 252 16.80 60.40 -19.24
C GLY A 252 15.64 61.40 -19.27
N GLU A 253 15.93 62.66 -19.67
CA GLU A 253 15.04 63.82 -19.51
C GLU A 253 13.71 63.76 -20.30
N ASN A 254 13.53 62.78 -21.18
CA ASN A 254 12.31 62.55 -21.96
C ASN A 254 11.76 61.12 -21.80
N ALA A 255 12.07 60.47 -20.67
CA ALA A 255 11.62 59.11 -20.37
C ALA A 255 10.09 58.98 -20.45
N VAL A 256 9.63 57.92 -21.12
CA VAL A 256 8.23 57.48 -21.10
C VAL A 256 7.99 56.70 -19.80
N ALA A 257 6.80 56.82 -19.19
CA ALA A 257 6.43 55.96 -18.08
C ALA A 257 6.19 54.53 -18.59
N ILE A 258 6.90 53.56 -18.02
CA ILE A 258 6.63 52.13 -18.22
C ILE A 258 5.45 51.71 -17.32
N ASP A 259 4.56 50.86 -17.80
CA ASP A 259 3.51 50.26 -16.98
C ASP A 259 3.99 48.98 -16.27
N GLN A 260 3.20 48.51 -15.30
CA GLN A 260 3.59 47.39 -14.44
C GLN A 260 3.74 46.06 -15.20
N ALA A 261 2.88 45.82 -16.21
CA ALA A 261 2.89 44.58 -16.97
C ALA A 261 4.06 44.54 -17.96
N THR A 262 4.32 45.65 -18.66
CA THR A 262 5.52 45.77 -19.51
C THR A 262 6.80 45.64 -18.67
N LEU A 263 6.88 46.26 -17.50
CA LEU A 263 8.03 46.10 -16.60
C LEU A 263 8.19 44.65 -16.11
N GLY A 264 7.09 43.98 -15.73
CA GLY A 264 7.10 42.58 -15.31
C GLY A 264 7.61 41.65 -16.42
N MET A 265 7.13 41.83 -17.65
CA MET A 265 7.58 41.04 -18.81
C MET A 265 9.07 41.28 -19.13
N ILE A 266 9.57 42.52 -19.00
CA ILE A 266 11.00 42.82 -19.14
C ILE A 266 11.82 42.11 -18.06
N LEU A 267 11.37 42.12 -16.80
CA LEU A 267 12.08 41.45 -15.69
C LEU A 267 12.08 39.92 -15.84
N LEU A 268 10.98 39.34 -16.34
CA LEU A 268 10.89 37.91 -16.63
C LEU A 268 11.83 37.51 -17.78
N ASP A 269 11.80 38.24 -18.90
CA ASP A 269 12.70 38.02 -20.04
C ASP A 269 14.19 38.31 -19.70
N PHE A 270 14.47 39.18 -18.72
CA PHE A 270 15.81 39.42 -18.19
C PHE A 270 16.35 38.19 -17.45
N ASN A 271 15.53 37.62 -16.55
CA ASN A 271 15.84 36.36 -15.87
C ASN A 271 16.00 35.21 -16.88
N ASP A 272 15.06 35.07 -17.82
CA ASP A 272 15.09 34.02 -18.83
C ASP A 272 16.30 34.14 -19.77
N GLN A 273 16.72 35.34 -20.16
CA GLN A 273 17.95 35.49 -20.97
C GLN A 273 19.23 35.26 -20.16
N LEU A 274 19.29 35.62 -18.87
CA LEU A 274 20.42 35.24 -18.00
C LEU A 274 20.56 33.72 -17.85
N ASN A 275 19.44 33.02 -17.71
CA ASN A 275 19.39 31.56 -17.60
C ASN A 275 19.75 30.81 -18.89
N HIS A 276 20.23 31.49 -19.95
CA HIS A 276 20.88 30.86 -21.11
C HIS A 276 22.38 30.59 -20.85
N PHE A 277 22.99 31.32 -19.91
CA PHE A 277 24.42 31.21 -19.64
C PHE A 277 24.76 30.14 -18.60
N VAL A 278 23.81 29.68 -17.79
CA VAL A 278 23.96 28.47 -16.97
C VAL A 278 23.56 27.23 -17.77
N ASP A 279 24.32 26.14 -17.63
CA ASP A 279 24.00 24.83 -18.25
C ASP A 279 23.09 24.02 -17.31
N ILE A 280 21.85 24.51 -17.13
CA ILE A 280 20.80 23.84 -16.35
C ILE A 280 19.47 23.88 -17.11
N ASP A 281 18.70 22.80 -17.00
CA ASP A 281 17.34 22.74 -17.54
C ASP A 281 16.42 23.68 -16.76
N ARG A 282 15.47 24.29 -17.47
CA ARG A 282 14.65 25.36 -16.91
C ARG A 282 13.33 24.86 -16.37
N VAL A 283 13.16 24.98 -15.06
CA VAL A 283 11.87 24.81 -14.40
C VAL A 283 10.96 25.99 -14.77
N ASP A 284 9.69 25.70 -15.08
CA ASP A 284 8.67 26.70 -15.37
C ASP A 284 7.35 26.38 -14.65
N HIS A 285 6.51 27.40 -14.43
CA HIS A 285 5.34 27.30 -13.55
C HIS A 285 4.37 26.17 -13.93
N TRP A 286 4.20 25.91 -15.23
CA TRP A 286 3.28 24.88 -15.75
C TRP A 286 3.62 23.49 -15.23
N MET A 287 4.88 23.22 -14.90
CA MET A 287 5.36 21.92 -14.44
C MET A 287 4.70 21.55 -13.10
N VAL A 288 4.71 22.48 -12.14
CA VAL A 288 4.04 22.28 -10.85
C VAL A 288 2.52 22.28 -11.05
N THR A 289 1.96 23.19 -11.85
CA THR A 289 0.51 23.27 -12.09
C THR A 289 -0.05 22.00 -12.73
N ALA A 290 0.67 21.36 -13.65
CA ALA A 290 0.27 20.12 -14.31
C ALA A 290 0.70 18.85 -13.56
N ASN A 291 1.21 18.95 -12.33
CA ASN A 291 1.79 17.85 -11.55
C ASN A 291 2.81 17.03 -12.37
N TRP A 292 3.84 17.69 -12.87
CA TRP A 292 4.90 17.10 -13.70
C TRP A 292 6.29 17.42 -13.16
N SER A 293 7.20 16.47 -13.35
CA SER A 293 8.64 16.68 -13.20
C SER A 293 9.40 15.78 -14.18
N PRO A 294 10.69 16.04 -14.43
CA PRO A 294 11.52 15.14 -15.24
C PRO A 294 11.52 13.69 -14.73
N ARG A 295 11.32 13.47 -13.42
CA ARG A 295 11.23 12.13 -12.83
C ARG A 295 10.01 11.34 -13.37
N VAL A 296 8.84 11.96 -13.46
CA VAL A 296 7.63 11.34 -14.03
C VAL A 296 7.89 10.90 -15.48
N SER A 297 8.60 11.72 -16.25
CA SER A 297 9.02 11.35 -17.61
C SER A 297 10.04 10.19 -17.61
N GLN A 298 10.98 10.15 -16.67
CA GLN A 298 11.97 9.06 -16.56
C GLN A 298 11.31 7.73 -16.18
N GLU A 299 10.37 7.73 -15.23
CA GLU A 299 9.58 6.57 -14.78
C GLU A 299 8.67 6.03 -15.90
N ALA A 300 8.14 6.91 -16.75
CA ALA A 300 7.39 6.54 -17.94
C ALA A 300 8.25 6.01 -19.11
N GLY A 301 9.55 6.33 -19.15
CA GLY A 301 10.51 5.91 -20.20
C GLY A 301 10.94 6.99 -21.21
N LEU A 302 10.66 8.27 -20.92
CA LEU A 302 11.02 9.48 -21.67
C LEU A 302 10.34 9.67 -23.05
N GLY A 303 9.40 8.82 -23.44
CA GLY A 303 8.72 8.89 -24.75
C GLY A 303 9.33 8.01 -25.84
N VAL A 304 10.29 7.13 -25.50
CA VAL A 304 10.99 6.25 -26.46
C VAL A 304 10.02 5.34 -27.23
N ASP A 305 10.32 5.08 -28.50
CA ASP A 305 9.49 4.32 -29.45
C ASP A 305 8.07 4.90 -29.69
N VAL A 306 7.79 6.14 -29.29
CA VAL A 306 6.52 6.85 -29.59
C VAL A 306 6.74 7.91 -30.65
N LYS A 307 5.79 8.00 -31.58
CA LYS A 307 5.83 8.91 -32.73
C LYS A 307 4.79 10.01 -32.58
N VAL A 308 5.23 11.26 -32.55
CA VAL A 308 4.35 12.44 -32.44
C VAL A 308 4.28 13.16 -33.78
N GLY A 309 3.06 13.45 -34.22
CA GLY A 309 2.79 14.34 -35.34
C GLY A 309 2.49 15.77 -34.87
N ILE A 310 3.17 16.76 -35.45
CA ILE A 310 2.94 18.18 -35.22
C ILE A 310 2.29 18.78 -36.48
N LEU A 311 1.00 19.08 -36.41
CA LEU A 311 0.25 19.76 -37.47
C LEU A 311 0.24 21.27 -37.16
N ASP A 312 1.34 21.94 -37.51
CA ASP A 312 1.62 23.33 -37.19
C ASP A 312 2.52 23.97 -38.27
N THR A 313 2.81 25.26 -38.13
CA THR A 313 3.89 25.96 -38.84
C THR A 313 5.24 25.23 -38.76
N LEU A 314 6.17 25.64 -39.63
CA LEU A 314 7.46 24.99 -39.82
C LEU A 314 8.28 24.88 -38.52
N VAL A 315 8.92 23.73 -38.32
CA VAL A 315 9.78 23.43 -37.16
C VAL A 315 11.24 23.68 -37.55
N ASN A 316 11.88 24.67 -36.92
CA ASN A 316 13.19 25.22 -37.32
C ASN A 316 14.27 25.26 -36.22
N ASP A 317 13.95 24.91 -34.97
CA ASP A 317 14.92 24.96 -33.86
C ASP A 317 15.82 23.71 -33.84
N ALA A 318 17.14 23.93 -33.87
CA ALA A 318 18.14 22.87 -33.85
C ALA A 318 18.60 22.51 -32.42
N ASP A 319 18.50 23.43 -31.47
CA ASP A 319 18.99 23.25 -30.10
C ASP A 319 17.97 22.49 -29.23
N LEU A 320 16.67 22.59 -29.56
CA LEU A 320 15.61 21.85 -28.85
C LEU A 320 15.30 20.44 -29.38
N ILE A 321 15.71 20.12 -30.61
CA ILE A 321 15.19 18.95 -31.36
C ILE A 321 16.30 18.16 -32.07
N GLY A 322 17.58 18.47 -31.77
CA GLY A 322 18.78 18.14 -32.56
C GLY A 322 19.11 16.66 -32.83
N GLY A 323 18.29 15.71 -32.36
CA GLY A 323 18.38 14.28 -32.69
C GLY A 323 17.05 13.56 -32.94
N GLN A 324 15.89 14.19 -32.65
CA GLN A 324 14.59 13.50 -32.57
C GLN A 324 13.67 13.72 -33.79
N PHE A 325 14.05 14.60 -34.71
CA PHE A 325 13.19 14.98 -35.83
C PHE A 325 13.33 14.02 -37.03
N THR A 326 12.29 13.21 -37.28
CA THR A 326 12.30 12.16 -38.32
C THR A 326 11.82 12.65 -39.70
N GLY A 327 10.97 13.68 -39.79
CA GLY A 327 10.58 14.23 -41.10
C GLY A 327 9.54 15.36 -41.12
N GLN A 328 9.67 16.27 -42.09
CA GLN A 328 8.77 17.41 -42.33
C GLN A 328 8.05 17.30 -43.68
N THR A 329 6.78 17.70 -43.73
CA THR A 329 5.99 17.86 -44.96
C THR A 329 5.25 19.21 -44.98
N GLY A 330 4.57 19.53 -46.10
CA GLY A 330 3.80 20.77 -46.24
C GLY A 330 4.62 22.00 -46.64
N TYR A 331 4.05 23.19 -46.47
CA TYR A 331 4.65 24.46 -46.93
C TYR A 331 5.94 24.80 -46.16
N GLN A 332 6.92 25.38 -46.85
CA GLN A 332 8.22 25.74 -46.27
C GLN A 332 8.31 27.25 -46.03
N VAL A 333 7.52 27.76 -45.07
CA VAL A 333 7.47 29.17 -44.68
C VAL A 333 8.48 29.41 -43.56
N ALA A 334 9.57 30.13 -43.85
CA ALA A 334 10.75 30.18 -43.00
C ALA A 334 10.73 31.22 -41.86
N GLU A 335 9.78 32.16 -41.87
CA GLU A 335 9.70 33.30 -40.93
C GLU A 335 8.73 33.07 -39.76
N GLN A 336 8.44 31.81 -39.41
CA GLN A 336 7.56 31.44 -38.29
C GLN A 336 8.24 30.47 -37.33
N THR A 337 7.88 30.56 -36.05
CA THR A 337 8.53 29.81 -34.96
C THR A 337 7.54 29.11 -34.03
N HIS A 338 6.23 29.34 -34.17
CA HIS A 338 5.16 28.74 -33.36
C HIS A 338 5.23 27.20 -33.34
N GLY A 339 5.55 26.55 -34.47
CA GLY A 339 5.72 25.10 -34.54
C GLY A 339 6.91 24.59 -33.73
N ALA A 340 8.01 25.35 -33.65
CA ALA A 340 9.13 25.05 -32.77
C ALA A 340 8.77 25.27 -31.29
N SER A 341 8.06 26.35 -30.96
CA SER A 341 7.54 26.64 -29.62
C SER A 341 6.61 25.52 -29.11
N VAL A 342 5.70 25.05 -29.96
CA VAL A 342 4.80 23.92 -29.70
C VAL A 342 5.56 22.61 -29.55
N THR A 343 6.53 22.34 -30.43
CA THR A 343 7.33 21.11 -30.38
C THR A 343 8.21 21.05 -29.12
N GLY A 344 8.79 22.17 -28.68
CA GLY A 344 9.62 22.23 -27.46
C GLY A 344 8.89 21.78 -26.20
N LEU A 345 7.59 22.10 -26.05
CA LEU A 345 6.77 21.65 -24.91
C LEU A 345 6.46 20.15 -24.95
N VAL A 346 6.48 19.52 -26.13
CA VAL A 346 6.38 18.05 -26.25
C VAL A 346 7.74 17.39 -26.00
N ALA A 347 8.76 17.81 -26.75
CA ALA A 347 9.97 17.02 -27.04
C ALA A 347 11.30 17.77 -26.78
N GLY A 348 11.26 18.94 -26.14
CA GLY A 348 12.47 19.65 -25.73
C GLY A 348 13.34 18.80 -24.81
N ALA A 349 14.64 18.73 -25.11
CA ALA A 349 15.57 17.86 -24.41
C ALA A 349 15.70 18.17 -22.90
N HIS A 350 16.16 17.18 -22.14
CA HIS A 350 16.63 17.35 -20.75
C HIS A 350 18.17 17.25 -20.78
N ASP A 351 18.84 18.27 -21.35
CA ASP A 351 20.29 18.28 -21.61
C ASP A 351 21.06 19.42 -20.91
N GLY A 352 20.37 20.19 -20.06
CA GLY A 352 20.89 21.38 -19.40
C GLY A 352 20.62 22.68 -20.15
N ARG A 353 19.63 22.74 -21.05
CA ARG A 353 19.41 23.89 -21.96
C ARG A 353 17.94 24.12 -22.33
N GLY A 354 17.66 25.32 -22.84
CA GLY A 354 16.39 25.62 -23.51
C GLY A 354 15.18 25.45 -22.60
N VAL A 355 14.23 24.61 -23.02
CA VAL A 355 13.01 24.25 -22.28
C VAL A 355 12.83 22.74 -22.29
N MET A 356 12.39 22.19 -21.17
CA MET A 356 12.07 20.76 -21.06
C MET A 356 10.71 20.45 -21.69
N GLY A 357 10.68 19.47 -22.57
CA GLY A 357 9.44 18.84 -23.03
C GLY A 357 8.96 17.76 -22.08
N VAL A 358 7.66 17.47 -22.10
CA VAL A 358 7.04 16.41 -21.29
C VAL A 358 7.57 15.01 -21.67
N ALA A 359 7.89 14.77 -22.95
CA ALA A 359 8.36 13.49 -23.49
C ALA A 359 9.58 13.72 -24.43
N PRO A 360 10.80 13.92 -23.90
CA PRO A 360 11.96 14.41 -24.65
C PRO A 360 12.56 13.45 -25.69
N ASN A 361 12.15 12.17 -25.68
CA ASN A 361 12.70 11.12 -26.57
C ASN A 361 11.68 10.52 -27.55
N VAL A 362 10.62 11.27 -27.88
CA VAL A 362 9.68 10.91 -28.96
C VAL A 362 10.28 11.17 -30.34
N GLU A 363 9.96 10.33 -31.32
CA GLU A 363 10.22 10.64 -32.74
C GLU A 363 9.22 11.72 -33.22
N VAL A 364 9.73 12.87 -33.67
CA VAL A 364 8.89 14.00 -34.14
C VAL A 364 8.76 13.99 -35.67
N PHE A 365 7.51 14.03 -36.14
CA PHE A 365 7.14 14.30 -37.52
C PHE A 365 6.32 15.59 -37.58
N SER A 366 6.52 16.44 -38.60
CA SER A 366 5.69 17.64 -38.79
C SER A 366 5.06 17.73 -40.18
N ALA A 367 3.92 18.40 -40.24
CA ALA A 367 3.26 18.76 -41.48
C ALA A 367 2.72 20.19 -41.38
N ASN A 368 3.20 21.09 -42.25
CA ASN A 368 2.75 22.48 -42.26
C ASN A 368 1.61 22.73 -43.25
N PRO A 369 0.37 22.97 -42.79
CA PRO A 369 -0.77 23.29 -43.64
C PRO A 369 -0.89 24.80 -43.95
N PHE A 370 -0.05 25.66 -43.35
CA PHE A 370 -0.13 27.12 -43.50
C PHE A 370 0.71 27.63 -44.66
N ASP A 371 0.08 28.37 -45.57
CA ASP A 371 0.73 28.98 -46.74
C ASP A 371 1.38 30.36 -46.43
N GLU A 372 1.84 31.07 -47.46
CA GLU A 372 2.44 32.41 -47.35
C GLU A 372 1.49 33.47 -46.75
N THR A 373 0.18 33.21 -46.68
CA THR A 373 -0.82 34.10 -46.05
C THR A 373 -0.99 33.87 -44.55
N MET A 374 -0.31 32.87 -43.98
CA MET A 374 -0.52 32.35 -42.63
C MET A 374 -1.95 31.82 -42.39
N THR A 375 -2.59 31.32 -43.45
CA THR A 375 -3.86 30.58 -43.36
C THR A 375 -3.69 29.17 -43.91
N ALA A 376 -4.56 28.27 -43.50
CA ALA A 376 -4.57 26.86 -43.91
C ALA A 376 -5.95 26.51 -44.47
N SER A 377 -6.01 25.84 -45.62
CA SER A 377 -7.29 25.31 -46.11
C SER A 377 -7.61 23.97 -45.44
N TRP A 378 -8.89 23.58 -45.45
CA TRP A 378 -9.29 22.25 -44.96
C TRP A 378 -8.68 21.11 -45.77
N GLU A 379 -8.29 21.36 -47.03
CA GLU A 379 -7.56 20.39 -47.85
C GLU A 379 -6.11 20.22 -47.36
N ASP A 380 -5.41 21.32 -47.07
CA ASP A 380 -4.05 21.29 -46.52
C ASP A 380 -4.02 20.64 -45.12
N VAL A 381 -4.98 20.97 -44.25
CA VAL A 381 -5.16 20.36 -42.92
C VAL A 381 -5.38 18.85 -43.04
N ARG A 382 -6.28 18.42 -43.93
CA ARG A 382 -6.53 16.99 -44.20
C ARG A 382 -5.30 16.27 -44.75
N THR A 383 -4.60 16.87 -45.72
CA THR A 383 -3.38 16.30 -46.31
C THR A 383 -2.26 16.21 -45.28
N GLY A 384 -2.12 17.20 -44.37
CA GLY A 384 -1.18 17.13 -43.26
C GLY A 384 -1.46 15.95 -42.32
N ILE A 385 -2.72 15.75 -41.93
CA ILE A 385 -3.14 14.59 -41.12
C ILE A 385 -2.84 13.27 -41.83
N VAL A 386 -3.15 13.14 -43.13
CA VAL A 386 -2.84 11.94 -43.92
C VAL A 386 -1.33 11.67 -43.99
N ASN A 387 -0.50 12.69 -44.18
CA ASN A 387 0.97 12.55 -44.22
C ASN A 387 1.55 12.10 -42.88
N LEU A 388 1.07 12.69 -41.76
CA LEU A 388 1.48 12.32 -40.41
C LEU A 388 1.06 10.89 -40.08
N ALA A 389 -0.21 10.53 -40.32
CA ALA A 389 -0.74 9.19 -40.12
C ALA A 389 0.00 8.13 -40.97
N SER A 390 0.30 8.45 -42.24
CA SER A 390 1.11 7.59 -43.13
C SER A 390 2.55 7.38 -42.65
N SER A 391 3.05 8.24 -41.76
CA SER A 391 4.37 8.11 -41.12
C SER A 391 4.34 7.20 -39.88
N GLY A 392 3.15 6.75 -39.46
CA GLY A 392 2.96 5.86 -38.31
C GLY A 392 3.00 6.56 -36.95
N VAL A 393 2.57 7.83 -36.87
CA VAL A 393 2.41 8.54 -35.60
C VAL A 393 1.34 7.90 -34.71
N ASN A 394 1.50 8.03 -33.39
CA ASN A 394 0.57 7.52 -32.39
C ASN A 394 -0.35 8.63 -31.83
N VAL A 395 0.11 9.88 -31.89
CA VAL A 395 -0.64 11.08 -31.51
C VAL A 395 -0.35 12.24 -32.47
N ILE A 396 -1.35 13.07 -32.77
CA ILE A 396 -1.20 14.31 -33.55
C ILE A 396 -1.63 15.51 -32.70
N ASN A 397 -0.70 16.44 -32.47
CA ASN A 397 -1.00 17.78 -31.94
C ASN A 397 -1.46 18.71 -33.08
N MET A 398 -2.56 19.42 -32.83
CA MET A 398 -3.18 20.38 -33.76
C MET A 398 -3.41 21.70 -33.02
N SER A 399 -2.36 22.54 -32.94
CA SER A 399 -2.40 23.86 -32.32
C SER A 399 -3.00 24.92 -33.27
N LEU A 400 -4.10 24.56 -33.95
CA LEU A 400 -4.79 25.36 -34.96
C LEU A 400 -6.33 25.30 -34.80
N GLY A 401 -7.03 26.28 -35.37
CA GLY A 401 -8.50 26.34 -35.28
C GLY A 401 -9.12 27.45 -36.12
N VAL A 402 -10.45 27.55 -36.05
CA VAL A 402 -11.25 28.62 -36.65
C VAL A 402 -11.60 29.61 -35.54
N ALA A 403 -11.52 30.92 -35.83
CA ALA A 403 -11.97 31.95 -34.90
C ALA A 403 -13.42 31.72 -34.45
N ASP A 404 -13.70 31.94 -33.18
CA ASP A 404 -15.02 31.84 -32.54
C ASP A 404 -15.65 30.42 -32.47
N TYR A 405 -14.84 29.37 -32.63
CA TYR A 405 -15.26 27.98 -32.41
C TYR A 405 -14.26 27.16 -31.58
N THR A 406 -14.79 26.39 -30.63
CA THR A 406 -14.05 25.33 -29.91
C THR A 406 -13.78 24.15 -30.86
N LEU A 407 -14.81 23.75 -31.62
CA LEU A 407 -14.72 22.82 -32.75
C LEU A 407 -15.68 23.24 -33.87
N HIS A 408 -15.14 23.59 -35.03
CA HIS A 408 -15.92 24.02 -36.20
C HIS A 408 -16.57 22.83 -36.92
N GLN A 409 -17.70 23.06 -37.59
CA GLN A 409 -18.47 22.03 -38.30
C GLN A 409 -17.65 21.30 -39.38
N ASP A 410 -16.80 22.04 -40.09
CA ASP A 410 -16.05 21.55 -41.24
C ASP A 410 -14.98 20.50 -40.87
N TRP A 411 -14.60 20.36 -39.59
CA TRP A 411 -13.80 19.23 -39.14
C TRP A 411 -14.49 17.89 -39.47
N ALA A 412 -15.82 17.83 -39.35
CA ALA A 412 -16.59 16.64 -39.70
C ALA A 412 -16.87 16.50 -41.21
N THR A 413 -16.98 17.59 -41.97
CA THR A 413 -17.39 17.55 -43.39
C THR A 413 -16.23 17.56 -44.38
N GLU A 414 -15.11 18.20 -44.06
CA GLU A 414 -13.97 18.39 -44.99
C GLU A 414 -12.75 17.55 -44.62
N VAL A 415 -12.48 17.38 -43.32
CA VAL A 415 -11.32 16.63 -42.80
C VAL A 415 -11.69 15.17 -42.55
N PHE A 416 -12.54 14.92 -41.55
CA PHE A 416 -12.87 13.57 -41.08
C PHE A 416 -13.96 12.86 -41.91
N SER A 417 -14.44 13.47 -42.99
CA SER A 417 -15.24 12.78 -44.01
C SER A 417 -14.41 11.95 -44.99
N SER A 418 -13.08 12.11 -44.99
CA SER A 418 -12.17 11.34 -45.85
C SER A 418 -11.95 9.93 -45.32
N ASP A 419 -12.19 8.92 -46.17
CA ASP A 419 -11.87 7.52 -45.84
C ASP A 419 -10.38 7.31 -45.59
N GLU A 420 -9.52 8.10 -46.23
CA GLU A 420 -8.06 8.00 -46.13
C GLU A 420 -7.57 8.54 -44.78
N ALA A 421 -7.93 9.79 -44.45
CA ALA A 421 -7.55 10.41 -43.18
C ALA A 421 -8.04 9.61 -41.96
N VAL A 422 -9.27 9.07 -42.03
CA VAL A 422 -9.85 8.29 -40.95
C VAL A 422 -9.27 6.88 -40.86
N ARG A 423 -9.03 6.19 -41.99
CA ARG A 423 -8.43 4.84 -42.02
C ARG A 423 -6.97 4.85 -41.56
N ASP A 424 -6.16 5.76 -42.09
CA ASP A 424 -4.72 5.73 -41.82
C ASP A 424 -4.41 6.25 -40.42
N ALA A 425 -5.26 7.13 -39.88
CA ALA A 425 -5.20 7.58 -38.48
C ALA A 425 -6.03 6.72 -37.51
N ALA A 426 -6.38 5.46 -37.85
CA ALA A 426 -7.28 4.63 -37.04
C ALA A 426 -6.79 4.42 -35.59
N ASN A 427 -5.48 4.34 -35.37
CA ASN A 427 -4.85 4.14 -34.06
C ASN A 427 -4.32 5.45 -33.45
N VAL A 428 -4.67 6.62 -34.01
CA VAL A 428 -4.11 7.92 -33.62
C VAL A 428 -4.99 8.63 -32.59
N VAL A 429 -4.36 9.18 -31.55
CA VAL A 429 -4.99 10.18 -30.67
C VAL A 429 -4.84 11.58 -31.27
N PHE A 430 -5.92 12.36 -31.30
CA PHE A 430 -5.93 13.73 -31.80
C PHE A 430 -6.01 14.71 -30.62
N VAL A 431 -5.03 15.61 -30.50
CA VAL A 431 -5.01 16.65 -29.46
C VAL A 431 -5.14 18.01 -30.13
N LYS A 432 -6.20 18.76 -29.83
CA LYS A 432 -6.52 20.03 -30.49
C LYS A 432 -6.60 21.19 -29.50
N ALA A 433 -5.91 22.29 -29.78
CA ALA A 433 -6.09 23.54 -29.05
C ALA A 433 -7.54 24.06 -29.17
N ALA A 434 -8.16 24.50 -28.07
CA ALA A 434 -9.56 24.97 -28.08
C ALA A 434 -9.77 26.25 -28.91
N GLY A 435 -8.75 27.09 -29.08
CA GLY A 435 -8.83 28.38 -29.75
C GLY A 435 -8.98 29.56 -28.77
N ASN A 436 -8.68 30.75 -29.27
CA ASN A 436 -8.34 31.92 -28.44
C ASN A 436 -9.35 33.10 -28.55
N SER A 437 -10.64 32.83 -28.79
CA SER A 437 -11.70 33.87 -28.90
C SER A 437 -12.45 34.14 -27.59
N GLY A 438 -12.21 33.37 -26.53
CA GLY A 438 -12.90 33.49 -25.23
C GLY A 438 -14.36 33.00 -25.22
N VAL A 439 -14.84 32.38 -26.30
CA VAL A 439 -16.26 32.04 -26.49
C VAL A 439 -16.63 30.69 -25.85
N THR A 440 -17.89 30.55 -25.44
CA THR A 440 -18.47 29.26 -25.01
C THR A 440 -19.32 28.68 -26.14
N GLN A 441 -18.94 27.51 -26.67
CA GLN A 441 -19.67 26.91 -27.78
C GLN A 441 -21.00 26.31 -27.32
N THR A 442 -22.09 26.72 -27.97
CA THR A 442 -23.46 26.22 -27.73
C THR A 442 -24.10 25.63 -28.99
N SER A 443 -23.45 25.82 -30.15
CA SER A 443 -23.80 25.22 -31.42
C SER A 443 -23.29 23.78 -31.52
N ASN A 444 -24.24 22.84 -31.58
CA ASN A 444 -23.95 21.44 -31.91
C ASN A 444 -23.27 21.32 -33.28
N ILE A 445 -22.39 20.33 -33.41
CA ILE A 445 -21.80 19.92 -34.68
C ILE A 445 -22.54 18.68 -35.17
N ALA A 446 -22.96 18.66 -36.44
CA ALA A 446 -23.44 17.43 -37.07
C ALA A 446 -22.22 16.54 -37.37
N TRP A 447 -22.00 15.52 -36.53
CA TRP A 447 -20.89 14.58 -36.64
C TRP A 447 -21.19 13.42 -37.60
N ASP A 448 -22.43 13.35 -38.13
CA ASP A 448 -22.91 12.40 -39.16
C ASP A 448 -22.03 12.27 -40.42
N GLN A 449 -21.15 13.23 -40.70
CA GLN A 449 -20.23 13.19 -41.85
C GLN A 449 -18.80 12.77 -41.46
N ALA A 450 -18.43 12.84 -40.18
CA ALA A 450 -17.18 12.29 -39.68
C ALA A 450 -17.28 10.76 -39.70
N LYS A 451 -16.34 10.10 -40.35
CA LYS A 451 -16.30 8.64 -40.43
C LYS A 451 -15.61 8.07 -39.21
N ASN A 452 -16.02 6.87 -38.81
CA ASN A 452 -15.33 6.06 -37.82
C ASN A 452 -14.47 5.01 -38.56
N ALA A 453 -13.19 4.90 -38.22
CA ALA A 453 -12.37 3.76 -38.60
C ALA A 453 -12.39 2.71 -37.48
N ALA A 454 -12.52 1.45 -37.88
CA ALA A 454 -12.10 0.36 -37.02
C ALA A 454 -10.58 0.49 -36.77
N ASP A 455 -10.21 0.48 -35.49
CA ASP A 455 -8.85 0.18 -35.05
C ASP A 455 -8.57 -1.33 -35.22
N GLN A 456 -7.43 -1.80 -34.70
CA GLN A 456 -7.03 -3.20 -34.79
C GLN A 456 -7.99 -4.17 -34.05
N TYR A 457 -8.81 -3.69 -33.11
CA TYR A 457 -9.62 -4.50 -32.18
C TYR A 457 -11.13 -4.24 -32.27
N GLY A 458 -11.58 -3.11 -32.80
CA GLY A 458 -13.00 -2.79 -32.97
C GLY A 458 -13.22 -1.43 -33.63
N SER A 459 -14.45 -0.92 -33.57
CA SER A 459 -14.76 0.45 -34.00
C SER A 459 -15.08 1.33 -32.79
N ASP A 460 -14.08 2.02 -32.25
CA ASP A 460 -14.34 3.24 -31.48
C ASP A 460 -14.95 4.31 -32.40
N ALA A 461 -15.72 5.23 -31.82
CA ALA A 461 -16.13 6.41 -32.56
C ALA A 461 -15.01 7.46 -32.56
N LEU A 462 -14.84 8.19 -33.66
CA LEU A 462 -13.70 9.11 -33.84
C LEU A 462 -13.61 10.20 -32.77
N ASN A 463 -14.76 10.63 -32.23
CA ASN A 463 -14.82 11.57 -31.11
C ASN A 463 -14.21 11.02 -29.81
N GLU A 464 -14.11 9.71 -29.67
CA GLU A 464 -13.50 9.06 -28.50
C GLU A 464 -11.97 9.00 -28.60
N ARG A 465 -11.39 9.41 -29.74
CA ARG A 465 -9.94 9.55 -29.96
C ARG A 465 -9.50 11.02 -29.98
N LEU A 466 -10.40 11.96 -29.68
CA LEU A 466 -10.18 13.40 -29.70
C LEU A 466 -10.10 13.98 -28.28
N LEU A 467 -9.08 14.79 -28.02
CA LEU A 467 -8.90 15.63 -26.84
C LEU A 467 -8.91 17.10 -27.28
N ILE A 468 -9.72 17.93 -26.64
CA ILE A 468 -9.78 19.38 -26.88
C ILE A 468 -9.25 20.12 -25.65
N VAL A 469 -8.23 20.96 -25.85
CA VAL A 469 -7.43 21.51 -24.75
C VAL A 469 -7.63 23.02 -24.62
N GLY A 470 -8.30 23.43 -23.53
CA GLY A 470 -8.39 24.81 -23.09
C GLY A 470 -7.15 25.29 -22.35
N SER A 471 -7.06 26.59 -22.13
CA SER A 471 -5.92 27.24 -21.45
C SER A 471 -6.29 27.63 -20.02
N LEU A 472 -5.42 27.32 -19.07
CA LEU A 472 -5.45 27.83 -17.70
C LEU A 472 -4.45 28.98 -17.54
N SER A 473 -4.83 30.01 -16.78
CA SER A 473 -3.94 31.12 -16.39
C SER A 473 -3.07 30.75 -15.18
N THR A 474 -2.06 31.58 -14.91
CA THR A 474 -1.18 31.45 -13.72
C THR A 474 -1.89 31.61 -12.38
N ASN A 475 -3.17 32.03 -12.34
CA ASN A 475 -3.97 32.13 -11.12
C ASN A 475 -4.86 30.90 -10.82
N GLY A 476 -4.84 29.87 -11.68
CA GLY A 476 -5.68 28.67 -11.51
C GLY A 476 -7.10 28.77 -12.12
N GLU A 477 -7.46 29.89 -12.74
CA GLU A 477 -8.72 30.05 -13.49
C GLU A 477 -8.52 29.81 -15.00
N ILE A 478 -9.60 29.46 -15.70
CA ILE A 478 -9.59 29.36 -17.17
C ILE A 478 -9.27 30.71 -17.83
N SER A 479 -8.29 30.71 -18.73
CA SER A 479 -7.82 31.90 -19.45
C SER A 479 -8.96 32.69 -20.09
N ALA A 480 -8.90 34.03 -20.00
CA ALA A 480 -9.94 34.90 -20.54
C ALA A 480 -10.18 34.68 -22.05
N PHE A 481 -9.11 34.40 -22.80
CA PHE A 481 -9.16 34.08 -24.24
C PHE A 481 -9.51 32.61 -24.53
N SER A 482 -9.50 31.68 -23.57
CA SER A 482 -9.75 30.27 -23.88
C SER A 482 -11.19 30.10 -24.33
N ASN A 483 -11.37 29.47 -25.50
CA ASN A 483 -12.66 28.91 -25.87
C ASN A 483 -13.06 27.80 -24.87
N ARG A 484 -14.37 27.63 -24.67
CA ARG A 484 -14.99 26.72 -23.70
C ARG A 484 -15.89 25.71 -24.42
N PRO A 485 -16.02 24.47 -23.92
CA PRO A 485 -16.78 23.43 -24.61
C PRO A 485 -18.28 23.72 -24.62
N GLY A 486 -18.80 24.26 -23.52
CA GLY A 486 -20.21 24.58 -23.34
C GLY A 486 -21.13 23.37 -23.50
N SER A 487 -22.40 23.66 -23.77
CA SER A 487 -23.46 22.66 -23.96
C SER A 487 -23.47 22.02 -25.36
N ALA A 488 -22.51 22.39 -26.23
CA ALA A 488 -22.42 21.88 -27.59
C ALA A 488 -22.10 20.38 -27.65
N CYS A 489 -22.71 19.70 -28.62
CA CYS A 489 -22.61 18.25 -28.79
C CYS A 489 -22.34 17.84 -30.24
N LEU A 490 -21.60 16.74 -30.37
CA LEU A 490 -21.33 16.01 -31.60
C LEU A 490 -22.55 15.14 -31.89
N THR A 491 -23.47 15.63 -32.72
CA THR A 491 -24.75 14.95 -32.95
C THR A 491 -24.66 13.95 -34.09
N VAL A 492 -25.29 12.79 -33.89
CA VAL A 492 -25.41 11.71 -34.88
C VAL A 492 -26.90 11.42 -35.08
N ALA A 493 -27.35 11.36 -36.33
CA ALA A 493 -28.75 11.47 -36.74
C ALA A 493 -29.48 12.68 -36.11
N GLY A 494 -28.74 13.77 -35.85
CA GLY A 494 -29.24 14.95 -35.12
C GLY A 494 -29.52 14.72 -33.62
N GLN A 495 -29.13 13.58 -33.04
CA GLN A 495 -29.26 13.28 -31.61
C GLN A 495 -27.93 13.44 -30.88
N CYS A 496 -27.96 13.93 -29.65
CA CYS A 496 -26.81 14.00 -28.76
C CYS A 496 -26.77 12.75 -27.87
N PHE A 497 -25.68 11.98 -27.95
CA PHE A 497 -25.46 10.79 -27.12
C PHE A 497 -24.65 11.13 -25.86
N ASN A 498 -24.51 10.18 -24.94
CA ASN A 498 -23.65 10.35 -23.77
C ASN A 498 -22.19 10.10 -24.16
N GLY A 499 -21.24 10.93 -23.70
CA GLY A 499 -19.84 10.87 -24.15
C GLY A 499 -19.57 11.59 -25.48
N TYR A 500 -20.55 12.35 -25.98
CA TYR A 500 -20.53 13.05 -27.27
C TYR A 500 -20.68 14.58 -27.13
N ARG A 501 -20.80 15.13 -25.91
CA ARG A 501 -20.70 16.60 -25.73
C ARG A 501 -19.24 17.03 -25.89
N LEU A 502 -18.98 18.26 -26.29
CA LEU A 502 -17.60 18.76 -26.39
C LEU A 502 -16.88 18.66 -25.04
N ARG A 503 -17.58 18.94 -23.94
CA ARG A 503 -17.05 18.82 -22.57
C ARG A 503 -16.64 17.40 -22.20
N ASP A 504 -17.35 16.40 -22.71
CA ASP A 504 -17.05 14.98 -22.47
C ASP A 504 -15.68 14.59 -23.06
N ARG A 505 -15.07 15.46 -23.89
CA ARG A 505 -13.76 15.34 -24.55
C ARG A 505 -12.89 16.59 -24.39
N PHE A 506 -13.14 17.40 -23.36
CA PHE A 506 -12.41 18.65 -23.09
C PHE A 506 -11.68 18.57 -21.74
N LEU A 507 -10.50 19.18 -21.68
CA LEU A 507 -9.76 19.47 -20.45
C LEU A 507 -9.00 20.79 -20.61
N VAL A 508 -8.45 21.34 -19.53
CA VAL A 508 -7.54 22.48 -19.57
C VAL A 508 -6.11 22.08 -19.20
N ALA A 509 -5.13 22.78 -19.76
CA ALA A 509 -3.75 22.73 -19.30
C ALA A 509 -3.19 24.17 -19.22
N PRO A 510 -2.08 24.43 -18.50
CA PRO A 510 -1.48 25.76 -18.45
C PRO A 510 -1.19 26.29 -19.86
N GLY A 511 -1.56 27.54 -20.13
CA GLY A 511 -1.41 28.15 -21.45
C GLY A 511 -1.16 29.65 -21.46
N GLU A 512 -0.77 30.24 -20.33
CA GLU A 512 -0.35 31.64 -20.23
C GLU A 512 1.07 31.76 -19.69
N LEU A 513 1.91 32.56 -20.35
CA LEU A 513 3.29 32.86 -19.96
C LEU A 513 4.24 31.64 -19.89
N LEU A 514 3.94 30.57 -20.63
CA LEU A 514 4.82 29.39 -20.75
C LEU A 514 6.13 29.80 -21.42
N LEU A 515 7.25 29.30 -20.89
CA LEU A 515 8.55 29.39 -21.52
C LEU A 515 8.63 28.39 -22.69
N VAL A 516 8.98 28.87 -23.89
CA VAL A 516 9.01 28.08 -25.13
C VAL A 516 10.20 28.46 -26.01
N SER A 517 10.52 27.64 -27.02
CA SER A 517 11.43 27.99 -28.12
C SER A 517 11.11 29.37 -28.71
N ASP A 518 12.13 30.16 -29.02
CA ASP A 518 11.99 31.34 -29.90
C ASP A 518 12.23 31.02 -31.39
N GLY A 519 12.58 29.77 -31.73
CA GLY A 519 12.90 29.28 -33.08
C GLY A 519 14.33 29.61 -33.54
N ALA A 520 15.18 30.17 -32.68
CA ALA A 520 16.52 30.67 -33.01
C ALA A 520 17.62 30.20 -32.03
N GLY A 521 17.37 29.16 -31.23
CA GLY A 521 18.28 28.68 -30.17
C GLY A 521 18.15 29.44 -28.85
N GLY A 522 17.18 30.35 -28.75
CA GLY A 522 16.78 31.03 -27.53
C GLY A 522 15.41 30.59 -27.04
N VAL A 523 14.82 31.40 -26.16
CA VAL A 523 13.49 31.15 -25.60
C VAL A 523 12.70 32.45 -25.45
N THR A 524 11.38 32.33 -25.44
CA THR A 524 10.44 33.42 -25.22
C THR A 524 9.29 32.96 -24.34
N ARG A 525 8.56 33.92 -23.76
CA ARG A 525 7.27 33.66 -23.09
C ARG A 525 6.15 33.68 -24.13
N ALA A 526 5.21 32.74 -24.04
CA ALA A 526 4.09 32.62 -24.96
C ALA A 526 2.76 32.30 -24.25
N THR A 527 1.66 32.68 -24.90
CA THR A 527 0.30 32.59 -24.35
C THR A 527 -0.69 32.17 -25.43
N GLY A 528 -1.55 31.19 -25.15
CA GLY A 528 -2.56 30.65 -26.06
C GLY A 528 -2.85 29.17 -25.81
N THR A 529 -4.06 28.72 -26.18
CA THR A 529 -4.44 27.29 -26.15
C THR A 529 -3.51 26.41 -27.00
N SER A 530 -2.82 27.00 -27.98
CA SER A 530 -1.73 26.40 -28.76
C SER A 530 -0.60 25.80 -27.92
N PHE A 531 -0.34 26.33 -26.71
CA PHE A 531 0.74 25.89 -25.82
C PHE A 531 0.24 24.96 -24.70
N ALA A 532 -1.06 24.98 -24.41
CA ALA A 532 -1.71 24.00 -23.54
C ALA A 532 -1.82 22.61 -24.22
N ALA A 533 -2.13 22.58 -25.52
CA ALA A 533 -2.26 21.35 -26.31
C ALA A 533 -1.00 20.43 -26.38
N PRO A 534 0.24 20.94 -26.57
CA PRO A 534 1.43 20.09 -26.58
C PRO A 534 1.74 19.43 -25.23
N LEU A 535 1.37 20.04 -24.09
CA LEU A 535 1.50 19.38 -22.78
C LEU A 535 0.68 18.09 -22.73
N VAL A 536 -0.59 18.15 -23.15
CA VAL A 536 -1.48 16.99 -23.27
C VAL A 536 -0.94 15.97 -24.28
N THR A 537 -0.34 16.42 -25.39
CA THR A 537 0.31 15.55 -26.39
C THR A 537 1.49 14.78 -25.80
N GLY A 538 2.33 15.45 -25.00
CA GLY A 538 3.43 14.80 -24.29
C GLY A 538 2.94 13.77 -23.28
N THR A 539 1.88 14.07 -22.54
CA THR A 539 1.24 13.11 -21.62
C THR A 539 0.74 11.86 -22.34
N VAL A 540 0.06 12.02 -23.47
CA VAL A 540 -0.36 10.90 -24.33
C VAL A 540 0.84 10.06 -24.76
N ALA A 541 1.96 10.70 -25.11
CA ALA A 541 3.18 10.00 -25.49
C ALA A 541 3.85 9.26 -24.33
N LEU A 542 3.85 9.81 -23.10
CA LEU A 542 4.34 9.09 -21.92
C LEU A 542 3.50 7.84 -21.61
N ILE A 543 2.16 7.93 -21.66
CA ILE A 543 1.25 6.78 -21.45
C ILE A 543 1.55 5.68 -22.48
N GLN A 544 1.68 6.05 -23.75
CA GLN A 544 1.98 5.14 -24.86
C GLN A 544 3.42 4.63 -24.88
N ASN A 545 4.32 5.17 -24.05
CA ASN A 545 5.68 4.68 -23.87
C ASN A 545 5.76 3.71 -22.68
N ARG A 546 5.15 4.06 -21.54
CA ARG A 546 5.08 3.22 -20.33
C ARG A 546 4.32 1.91 -20.58
N TRP A 547 3.16 1.98 -21.26
CA TRP A 547 2.33 0.83 -21.60
C TRP A 547 2.20 0.74 -23.13
N GLN A 548 3.20 0.16 -23.81
CA GLN A 548 3.35 0.31 -25.27
C GLN A 548 2.15 -0.17 -26.11
N TRP A 549 1.33 -1.08 -25.58
CA TRP A 549 0.10 -1.54 -26.24
C TRP A 549 -0.98 -0.44 -26.36
N PHE A 550 -0.95 0.63 -25.55
CA PHE A 550 -1.86 1.77 -25.68
C PHE A 550 -1.75 2.48 -27.04
N LYS A 551 -0.63 2.29 -27.78
CA LYS A 551 -0.48 2.70 -29.19
C LYS A 551 -1.55 2.08 -30.13
N TYR A 552 -2.28 1.06 -29.68
CA TYR A 552 -3.40 0.42 -30.39
C TYR A 552 -4.77 0.62 -29.72
N PHE A 553 -4.81 1.32 -28.58
CA PHE A 553 -6.04 1.63 -27.83
C PHE A 553 -6.16 3.15 -27.62
N PRO A 554 -6.37 3.93 -28.70
CA PRO A 554 -6.38 5.40 -28.64
C PRO A 554 -7.53 5.93 -27.78
N LYS A 555 -8.69 5.27 -27.78
CA LYS A 555 -9.81 5.64 -26.90
C LYS A 555 -9.41 5.53 -25.42
N GLU A 556 -8.95 4.36 -25.01
CA GLU A 556 -8.50 4.11 -23.64
C GLU A 556 -7.32 5.02 -23.23
N THR A 557 -6.48 5.43 -24.20
CA THR A 557 -5.46 6.45 -23.98
C THR A 557 -6.07 7.82 -23.65
N THR A 558 -7.11 8.27 -24.36
CA THR A 558 -7.81 9.52 -23.99
C THR A 558 -8.55 9.39 -22.67
N ASP A 559 -9.15 8.23 -22.39
CA ASP A 559 -9.90 8.02 -21.16
C ASP A 559 -8.97 8.07 -19.93
N VAL A 560 -7.70 7.59 -20.01
CA VAL A 560 -6.70 7.81 -18.94
C VAL A 560 -6.43 9.30 -18.70
N VAL A 561 -6.17 10.07 -19.74
CA VAL A 561 -5.85 11.52 -19.65
C VAL A 561 -7.02 12.34 -19.10
N LEU A 562 -8.26 11.94 -19.41
CA LEU A 562 -9.47 12.62 -18.95
C LEU A 562 -9.84 12.22 -17.52
N LEU A 563 -9.76 10.93 -17.17
CA LEU A 563 -10.15 10.43 -15.84
C LEU A 563 -9.13 10.74 -14.74
N SER A 564 -7.87 11.03 -15.08
CA SER A 564 -6.86 11.49 -14.12
C SER A 564 -6.84 13.01 -13.94
N ALA A 565 -7.65 13.76 -14.69
CA ALA A 565 -7.66 15.22 -14.61
C ALA A 565 -8.14 15.70 -13.23
N THR A 566 -7.53 16.77 -12.74
CA THR A 566 -7.90 17.39 -11.47
C THR A 566 -9.12 18.27 -11.68
N ASP A 567 -10.27 17.82 -11.16
CA ASP A 567 -11.59 18.43 -11.30
C ASP A 567 -11.58 19.94 -10.95
N LEU A 568 -12.19 20.77 -11.79
CA LEU A 568 -12.23 22.24 -11.63
C LEU A 568 -13.62 22.82 -11.91
N GLY A 569 -14.04 23.76 -11.07
CA GLY A 569 -15.29 24.51 -11.25
C GLY A 569 -16.48 23.84 -10.58
N ALA A 570 -17.34 23.19 -11.36
CA ALA A 570 -18.47 22.41 -10.85
C ALA A 570 -18.06 20.92 -10.73
N PRO A 571 -18.50 20.18 -9.70
CA PRO A 571 -18.02 18.81 -9.48
C PRO A 571 -18.32 17.85 -10.65
N GLY A 572 -17.25 17.37 -11.30
CA GLY A 572 -17.30 16.51 -12.47
C GLY A 572 -17.71 17.22 -13.77
N VAL A 573 -17.53 16.49 -14.89
CA VAL A 573 -17.49 17.03 -16.26
C VAL A 573 -18.46 18.19 -16.57
N ASP A 574 -17.91 19.40 -16.70
CA ASP A 574 -18.64 20.66 -16.74
C ASP A 574 -18.55 21.42 -18.09
N ASP A 575 -19.31 22.51 -18.23
CA ASP A 575 -19.40 23.30 -19.48
C ASP A 575 -18.20 24.29 -19.69
N VAL A 576 -17.29 24.44 -18.73
CA VAL A 576 -16.20 25.43 -18.73
C VAL A 576 -14.80 24.79 -18.82
N TYR A 577 -14.48 23.91 -17.89
CA TYR A 577 -13.20 23.20 -17.73
C TYR A 577 -13.23 21.78 -18.30
N GLY A 578 -14.41 21.22 -18.57
CA GLY A 578 -14.55 19.85 -19.06
C GLY A 578 -14.26 18.86 -17.92
N HIS A 579 -13.29 17.96 -18.10
CA HIS A 579 -12.83 17.06 -17.03
C HIS A 579 -11.88 17.74 -16.02
N GLY A 580 -11.54 19.02 -16.21
CA GLY A 580 -10.64 19.76 -15.31
C GLY A 580 -9.23 19.93 -15.86
N LEU A 581 -8.26 20.05 -14.96
CA LEU A 581 -6.86 20.33 -15.25
C LEU A 581 -6.04 19.05 -15.51
N LEU A 582 -5.27 19.05 -16.60
CA LEU A 582 -4.24 18.06 -16.89
C LEU A 582 -3.34 17.82 -15.67
N ASN A 583 -3.31 16.58 -15.19
CA ASN A 583 -2.44 16.13 -14.11
C ASN A 583 -1.60 14.94 -14.63
N ILE A 584 -0.32 15.20 -14.92
CA ILE A 584 0.55 14.26 -15.63
C ILE A 584 1.01 13.14 -14.70
N GLY A 585 1.35 13.44 -13.44
CA GLY A 585 1.64 12.43 -12.41
C GLY A 585 0.51 11.43 -12.23
N ALA A 586 -0.75 11.90 -12.13
CA ALA A 586 -1.91 11.03 -12.01
C ALA A 586 -2.16 10.14 -13.25
N THR A 587 -1.64 10.48 -14.44
CA THR A 587 -1.68 9.55 -15.60
C THR A 587 -0.69 8.38 -15.47
N MET A 588 0.28 8.46 -14.56
CA MET A 588 1.23 7.37 -14.25
C MET A 588 0.82 6.56 -13.00
N GLU A 589 -0.25 6.97 -12.32
CA GLU A 589 -0.80 6.33 -11.12
C GLU A 589 -2.12 5.58 -11.43
N PRO A 590 -2.58 4.66 -10.56
CA PRO A 590 -3.92 4.08 -10.67
C PRO A 590 -5.02 5.14 -10.51
N LEU A 591 -6.00 5.16 -11.42
CA LEU A 591 -7.18 6.03 -11.31
C LEU A 591 -8.04 5.66 -10.10
N ASN A 592 -8.02 4.38 -9.70
CA ASN A 592 -8.74 3.92 -8.52
C ASN A 592 -8.11 2.63 -7.93
N LEU A 593 -7.45 2.76 -6.79
CA LEU A 593 -6.86 1.65 -6.04
C LEU A 593 -7.89 0.52 -5.75
N SER A 594 -9.14 0.87 -5.43
CA SER A 594 -10.23 -0.09 -5.16
C SER A 594 -10.72 -0.89 -6.37
N SER A 595 -10.19 -0.61 -7.56
CA SER A 595 -10.44 -1.40 -8.79
C SER A 595 -9.25 -2.21 -9.28
N LEU A 596 -8.08 -2.11 -8.62
CA LEU A 596 -6.91 -2.89 -8.97
C LEU A 596 -7.14 -4.39 -8.74
N VAL A 597 -6.63 -5.20 -9.68
CA VAL A 597 -6.78 -6.65 -9.69
C VAL A 597 -5.43 -7.33 -9.56
N ILE A 598 -5.29 -8.21 -8.57
CA ILE A 598 -4.23 -9.23 -8.55
C ILE A 598 -4.86 -10.53 -9.07
N GLY A 599 -4.41 -10.99 -10.24
CA GLY A 599 -4.91 -12.22 -10.87
C GLY A 599 -4.06 -13.43 -10.51
N GLY A 600 -4.65 -14.47 -9.92
CA GLY A 600 -3.94 -15.73 -9.61
C GLY A 600 -3.97 -16.77 -10.75
N GLY A 601 -4.48 -16.43 -11.94
CA GLY A 601 -4.59 -17.33 -13.10
C GLY A 601 -5.66 -18.43 -13.01
N PHE A 602 -5.99 -18.91 -11.81
CA PHE A 602 -6.93 -20.02 -11.58
C PHE A 602 -8.43 -19.62 -11.62
N GLY A 603 -8.75 -18.51 -12.30
CA GLY A 603 -10.13 -18.01 -12.48
C GLY A 603 -10.63 -17.08 -11.37
N SER A 604 -9.81 -16.83 -10.34
CA SER A 604 -10.05 -15.84 -9.29
C SER A 604 -9.23 -14.57 -9.54
N ASN A 605 -9.92 -13.50 -9.94
CA ASN A 605 -9.39 -12.14 -9.92
C ASN A 605 -9.70 -11.53 -8.55
N PHE A 606 -8.66 -11.15 -7.80
CA PHE A 606 -8.83 -10.52 -6.49
C PHE A 606 -8.76 -9.00 -6.64
N VAL A 607 -9.84 -8.32 -6.27
CA VAL A 607 -9.87 -6.85 -6.25
C VAL A 607 -9.30 -6.36 -4.92
N LEU A 608 -8.40 -5.39 -4.98
CA LEU A 608 -7.76 -4.77 -3.80
C LEU A 608 -8.75 -3.85 -3.05
N ASN A 609 -9.68 -4.45 -2.32
CA ASN A 609 -10.54 -3.78 -1.34
C ASN A 609 -10.14 -4.18 0.08
N GLY A 610 -10.11 -3.21 1.00
CA GLY A 610 -9.43 -3.30 2.31
C GLY A 610 -9.95 -4.33 3.34
N SER A 611 -10.93 -5.17 3.00
CA SER A 611 -11.50 -6.19 3.90
C SER A 611 -10.93 -7.60 3.69
N GLY A 612 -9.76 -7.73 3.05
CA GLY A 612 -9.18 -9.04 2.65
C GLY A 612 -7.72 -9.28 3.03
N LEU A 613 -7.07 -8.34 3.72
CA LEU A 613 -5.66 -8.44 4.10
C LEU A 613 -5.54 -8.93 5.55
N SER A 614 -4.70 -9.95 5.74
CA SER A 614 -4.76 -10.91 6.86
C SER A 614 -3.36 -11.20 7.41
N ALA A 615 -3.23 -12.01 8.46
CA ALA A 615 -1.92 -12.29 9.10
C ALA A 615 -0.84 -12.80 8.13
N ALA A 616 -1.23 -13.53 7.06
CA ALA A 616 -0.34 -13.92 5.96
C ALA A 616 0.41 -12.73 5.32
N ALA A 617 -0.20 -11.54 5.25
CA ALA A 617 0.45 -10.33 4.74
C ALA A 617 1.64 -9.90 5.62
N GLN A 618 1.62 -10.17 6.94
CA GLN A 618 2.75 -9.90 7.84
C GLN A 618 4.00 -10.73 7.54
N LEU A 619 3.89 -11.83 6.79
CA LEU A 619 5.05 -12.57 6.27
C LEU A 619 5.63 -11.90 5.01
N LEU A 620 4.80 -11.21 4.22
CA LEU A 620 5.19 -10.60 2.95
C LEU A 620 5.76 -9.18 3.17
N PHE A 621 5.23 -8.39 4.11
CA PHE A 621 5.74 -7.05 4.46
C PHE A 621 7.21 -7.03 4.92
N GLN A 622 7.79 -8.18 5.27
CA GLN A 622 9.19 -8.28 5.74
C GLN A 622 10.23 -8.20 4.60
N SER A 623 9.80 -8.21 3.34
CA SER A 623 10.67 -8.39 2.17
C SER A 623 11.00 -7.10 1.40
N ASN A 624 10.24 -6.02 1.59
CA ASN A 624 10.17 -4.86 0.68
C ASN A 624 9.82 -5.21 -0.79
N GLU A 625 9.28 -6.40 -1.07
CA GLU A 625 8.91 -6.79 -2.43
C GLU A 625 7.58 -6.18 -2.89
N THR A 626 7.51 -5.86 -4.19
CA THR A 626 6.36 -5.30 -4.88
C THR A 626 5.50 -6.40 -5.51
N ILE A 627 4.18 -6.28 -5.45
CA ILE A 627 3.28 -7.14 -6.24
C ILE A 627 2.80 -6.38 -7.48
N THR A 628 2.79 -7.04 -8.64
CA THR A 628 2.13 -6.51 -9.84
C THR A 628 0.61 -6.55 -9.67
N ALA A 629 -0.02 -5.38 -9.74
CA ALA A 629 -1.46 -5.22 -9.84
C ALA A 629 -1.85 -4.70 -11.23
N LEU A 630 -3.04 -5.09 -11.70
CA LEU A 630 -3.57 -4.71 -13.01
C LEU A 630 -4.83 -3.86 -12.86
N GLU A 631 -4.88 -2.71 -13.53
CA GLU A 631 -6.06 -1.86 -13.64
C GLU A 631 -6.67 -2.04 -15.04
N PHE A 632 -7.94 -2.46 -15.12
CA PHE A 632 -8.62 -2.66 -16.41
C PHE A 632 -9.35 -1.38 -16.86
N ILE A 633 -8.97 -0.86 -18.02
CA ILE A 633 -9.56 0.32 -18.66
C ILE A 633 -10.11 -0.09 -20.03
N GLY A 634 -11.43 0.00 -20.21
CA GLY A 634 -12.09 -0.29 -21.49
C GLY A 634 -11.82 -1.72 -21.98
N ARG A 635 -11.14 -1.85 -23.12
CA ARG A 635 -10.72 -3.13 -23.73
C ARG A 635 -9.31 -3.58 -23.32
N THR A 636 -8.58 -2.77 -22.55
CA THR A 636 -7.17 -2.97 -22.22
C THR A 636 -6.92 -2.82 -20.70
N TYR A 637 -5.66 -2.81 -20.29
CA TYR A 637 -5.28 -2.68 -18.89
C TYR A 637 -3.93 -1.99 -18.72
N ARG A 638 -3.65 -1.46 -17.53
CA ARG A 638 -2.36 -0.91 -17.10
C ARG A 638 -1.79 -1.80 -16.00
N ASP A 639 -0.47 -1.98 -15.97
CA ASP A 639 0.22 -2.70 -14.90
C ASP A 639 0.99 -1.73 -13.97
N PHE A 640 0.95 -2.05 -12.68
CA PHE A 640 1.59 -1.30 -11.61
C PHE A 640 2.38 -2.25 -10.71
N GLU A 641 3.64 -1.94 -10.47
CA GLU A 641 4.45 -2.56 -9.42
C GLU A 641 4.17 -1.79 -8.11
N ILE A 642 3.38 -2.38 -7.21
CA ILE A 642 2.93 -1.71 -5.99
C ILE A 642 3.69 -2.29 -4.80
N SER A 643 4.36 -1.44 -4.02
CA SER A 643 4.93 -1.86 -2.74
C SER A 643 3.81 -2.32 -1.84
N LEU A 644 4.03 -3.41 -1.10
CA LEU A 644 3.04 -3.86 -0.12
C LEU A 644 2.71 -2.80 0.95
N ALA A 645 3.62 -1.85 1.21
CA ALA A 645 3.38 -0.70 2.07
C ALA A 645 2.46 0.38 1.45
N ASP A 646 2.42 0.50 0.12
CA ASP A 646 1.68 1.55 -0.59
C ASP A 646 0.19 1.21 -0.81
N LEU A 647 -0.23 -0.02 -0.45
CA LEU A 647 -1.60 -0.54 -0.64
C LEU A 647 -2.67 0.09 0.28
N GLY A 648 -2.45 1.31 0.76
CA GLY A 648 -3.38 2.02 1.65
C GLY A 648 -3.45 1.46 3.07
N LEU A 649 -2.74 0.37 3.37
CA LEU A 649 -2.54 -0.17 4.73
C LEU A 649 -1.66 0.76 5.56
N THR A 650 -2.22 1.93 5.87
CA THR A 650 -1.82 2.71 7.03
C THR A 650 -1.92 1.83 8.28
N THR A 651 -1.25 2.27 9.34
CA THR A 651 -1.42 1.64 10.65
C THR A 651 -2.89 1.65 11.12
N GLU A 652 -3.78 2.48 10.55
CA GLU A 652 -5.20 2.54 10.93
C GLU A 652 -6.09 1.42 10.36
N ASP A 653 -5.87 0.94 9.14
CA ASP A 653 -6.59 -0.27 8.68
C ASP A 653 -6.07 -1.52 9.43
N VAL A 654 -4.77 -1.52 9.76
CA VAL A 654 -4.20 -2.45 10.75
C VAL A 654 -4.73 -2.15 12.17
N THR A 655 -5.34 -0.98 12.46
CA THR A 655 -5.99 -0.72 13.77
C THR A 655 -7.38 -1.29 13.93
N GLN A 656 -8.10 -1.79 12.91
CA GLN A 656 -9.16 -2.77 13.24
C GLN A 656 -8.56 -4.10 13.71
N THR A 657 -7.29 -4.38 13.36
CA THR A 657 -6.46 -5.43 13.97
C THR A 657 -5.65 -4.95 15.19
N ALA A 658 -5.73 -3.67 15.58
CA ALA A 658 -4.95 -3.07 16.67
C ALA A 658 -5.75 -2.25 17.68
N ASP A 659 -7.07 -2.16 17.55
CA ASP A 659 -8.00 -2.14 18.68
C ASP A 659 -8.01 -3.54 19.30
N SER A 660 -8.03 -4.61 18.49
CA SER A 660 -7.82 -5.97 19.01
C SER A 660 -6.40 -6.20 19.52
N GLN A 661 -5.35 -5.54 18.99
CA GLN A 661 -4.00 -5.55 19.59
C GLN A 661 -3.79 -4.55 20.73
N ASN A 662 -4.46 -3.40 20.81
CA ASN A 662 -4.46 -2.58 22.04
C ASN A 662 -5.23 -3.28 23.16
N ASP A 663 -6.38 -3.91 22.87
CA ASP A 663 -7.03 -4.80 23.83
C ASP A 663 -6.18 -6.05 24.08
N GLN A 664 -5.43 -6.62 23.13
CA GLN A 664 -4.51 -7.74 23.41
C GLN A 664 -3.19 -7.32 24.07
N ASP A 665 -2.78 -6.05 24.12
CA ASP A 665 -1.60 -5.61 24.90
C ASP A 665 -2.00 -5.05 26.26
N LEU A 666 -3.04 -4.22 26.32
CA LEU A 666 -3.65 -3.85 27.59
C LEU A 666 -4.18 -5.10 28.29
N SER A 667 -4.73 -6.08 27.56
CA SER A 667 -5.07 -7.41 28.09
C SER A 667 -4.00 -8.49 27.93
N SER A 668 -2.83 -8.31 27.32
CA SER A 668 -1.69 -9.20 27.61
C SER A 668 -1.19 -8.87 29.02
N LEU A 669 -1.07 -7.58 29.35
CA LEU A 669 -0.84 -7.10 30.71
C LEU A 669 -1.99 -7.50 31.66
N LEU A 670 -3.25 -7.30 31.28
CA LEU A 670 -4.39 -7.67 32.14
C LEU A 670 -4.56 -9.19 32.27
N ASN A 671 -4.39 -9.98 31.20
CA ASN A 671 -4.56 -11.44 31.23
C ASN A 671 -3.34 -12.16 31.82
N ALA A 672 -2.11 -11.70 31.60
CA ALA A 672 -0.96 -12.18 32.40
C ALA A 672 -1.16 -11.89 33.90
N THR A 673 -1.93 -10.85 34.25
CA THR A 673 -2.35 -10.56 35.63
C THR A 673 -3.58 -11.38 36.07
N LEU A 674 -4.54 -11.68 35.18
CA LEU A 674 -5.84 -12.30 35.50
C LEU A 674 -5.89 -13.83 35.32
N SER A 675 -5.18 -14.41 34.35
CA SER A 675 -5.08 -15.88 34.21
C SER A 675 -4.32 -16.48 35.40
N TRP A 676 -3.36 -15.72 35.92
CA TRP A 676 -2.67 -15.96 37.19
C TRP A 676 -3.51 -15.61 38.44
N GLY A 677 -4.61 -14.85 38.26
CA GLY A 677 -5.57 -14.44 39.29
C GLY A 677 -6.74 -15.41 39.52
N GLY A 678 -6.82 -16.51 38.77
CA GLY A 678 -7.91 -17.51 38.87
C GLY A 678 -8.07 -18.11 40.27
N ALA A 679 -9.24 -17.91 40.89
CA ALA A 679 -9.49 -18.24 42.29
C ALA A 679 -9.45 -19.76 42.59
N SER A 680 -8.50 -20.19 43.41
CA SER A 680 -8.33 -21.59 43.82
C SER A 680 -9.27 -21.99 44.97
N ASN A 681 -10.39 -22.66 44.66
CA ASN A 681 -11.31 -23.18 45.68
C ASN A 681 -10.97 -24.64 46.08
N GLY A 682 -10.36 -24.80 47.26
CA GLY A 682 -10.46 -25.94 48.20
C GLY A 682 -10.37 -27.40 47.68
N GLY A 683 -9.31 -28.12 48.04
CA GLY A 683 -9.18 -29.55 47.71
C GLY A 683 -8.02 -30.28 48.41
N GLY A 684 -8.14 -30.54 49.72
CA GLY A 684 -7.11 -31.24 50.50
C GLY A 684 -6.81 -32.67 49.99
N GLY A 685 -5.59 -32.92 49.50
CA GLY A 685 -5.29 -34.06 48.62
C GLY A 685 -3.97 -34.80 48.82
N LEU A 686 -3.49 -34.95 50.06
CA LEU A 686 -2.54 -36.00 50.53
C LEU A 686 -1.37 -36.43 49.60
N PHE A 687 -0.71 -35.48 48.94
CA PHE A 687 0.69 -35.64 48.53
C PHE A 687 1.55 -34.66 49.34
N GLY A 688 2.50 -35.20 50.11
CA GLY A 688 3.53 -34.42 50.78
C GLY A 688 4.74 -34.25 49.86
N GLY A 689 5.35 -33.07 49.88
CA GLY A 689 6.43 -32.70 48.97
C GLY A 689 6.24 -31.29 48.45
N TYR A 690 6.70 -30.33 49.25
CA TYR A 690 7.02 -28.92 48.94
C TYR A 690 6.63 -28.39 47.54
N PHE A 691 5.81 -27.33 47.55
CA PHE A 691 5.67 -26.29 46.51
C PHE A 691 4.76 -26.50 45.29
N ASN A 692 3.52 -26.01 45.41
CA ASN A 692 2.64 -25.62 44.30
C ASN A 692 2.90 -24.17 43.79
N GLY A 693 4.06 -23.57 44.10
CA GLY A 693 4.35 -22.16 43.77
C GLY A 693 4.65 -21.89 42.28
N PHE A 694 5.02 -22.92 41.52
CA PHE A 694 5.58 -22.81 40.16
C PHE A 694 4.69 -23.48 39.10
N THR A 695 3.38 -23.31 39.26
CA THR A 695 2.35 -23.68 38.27
C THR A 695 1.35 -22.54 38.15
N ASP A 696 1.20 -21.98 36.96
CA ASP A 696 0.11 -21.07 36.59
C ASP A 696 -1.27 -21.71 36.84
N ASN A 697 -1.48 -22.89 36.25
CA ASN A 697 -2.72 -23.66 36.18
C ASN A 697 -3.53 -23.72 37.48
N ALA A 698 -4.49 -22.81 37.59
CA ALA A 698 -5.49 -22.81 38.64
C ALA A 698 -6.42 -24.03 38.50
N ARG A 699 -6.17 -25.07 39.29
CA ARG A 699 -7.01 -26.27 39.36
C ARG A 699 -8.31 -25.97 40.10
N LEU A 700 -9.41 -25.96 39.36
CA LEU A 700 -10.78 -25.84 39.86
C LEU A 700 -11.24 -27.13 40.56
N SER A 701 -10.70 -28.29 40.18
CA SER A 701 -10.82 -29.54 40.93
C SER A 701 -9.73 -30.56 40.55
N ASP A 702 -9.42 -31.49 41.47
CA ASP A 702 -8.53 -32.65 41.26
C ASP A 702 -9.07 -33.85 42.05
N VAL A 703 -9.86 -34.70 41.39
CA VAL A 703 -10.53 -35.86 41.98
C VAL A 703 -9.75 -37.13 41.66
N ARG A 704 -9.24 -37.81 42.69
CA ARG A 704 -8.51 -39.08 42.55
C ARG A 704 -9.35 -40.26 43.05
N ILE A 705 -9.44 -41.30 42.24
CA ILE A 705 -10.23 -42.51 42.48
C ILE A 705 -9.30 -43.72 42.47
N GLY A 706 -9.36 -44.52 43.54
CA GLY A 706 -8.43 -45.61 43.81
C GLY A 706 -7.41 -45.24 44.90
N SER A 707 -6.81 -46.26 45.51
CA SER A 707 -5.69 -46.12 46.46
C SER A 707 -4.36 -46.29 45.72
N ALA A 708 -3.24 -45.83 46.29
CA ALA A 708 -1.91 -46.20 45.80
C ALA A 708 -1.68 -47.72 45.74
N ASN A 709 -2.45 -48.50 46.53
CA ASN A 709 -2.44 -49.96 46.53
C ASN A 709 -3.46 -50.59 45.56
N SER A 710 -4.14 -49.79 44.73
CA SER A 710 -5.07 -50.27 43.70
C SER A 710 -4.33 -50.45 42.37
N ALA A 711 -4.58 -51.57 41.68
CA ALA A 711 -3.95 -51.88 40.38
C ALA A 711 -4.16 -50.78 39.32
N TRP A 712 -5.28 -50.04 39.42
CA TRP A 712 -5.52 -48.80 38.69
C TRP A 712 -5.87 -47.66 39.65
N THR A 713 -5.41 -46.46 39.30
CA THR A 713 -5.87 -45.17 39.84
C THR A 713 -6.30 -44.28 38.69
N ALA A 714 -7.40 -43.55 38.87
CA ALA A 714 -7.86 -42.52 37.96
C ALA A 714 -7.76 -41.13 38.62
N ARG A 715 -7.42 -40.11 37.84
CA ARG A 715 -7.36 -38.71 38.24
C ARG A 715 -8.15 -37.89 37.24
N PHE A 716 -9.09 -37.09 37.73
CA PHE A 716 -9.87 -36.15 36.94
C PHE A 716 -9.56 -34.74 37.42
N SER A 717 -9.12 -33.87 36.51
CA SER A 717 -8.80 -32.47 36.81
C SER A 717 -9.57 -31.53 35.91
N ALA A 718 -10.02 -30.41 36.48
CA ALA A 718 -10.47 -29.25 35.73
C ALA A 718 -9.57 -28.05 36.04
N THR A 719 -9.15 -27.33 35.01
CA THR A 719 -8.35 -26.11 35.09
C THR A 719 -9.07 -24.98 34.36
N ALA A 720 -8.89 -23.73 34.80
CA ALA A 720 -9.40 -22.60 34.04
C ALA A 720 -8.81 -22.60 32.60
N ARG A 721 -9.60 -22.15 31.62
CA ARG A 721 -9.07 -21.68 30.32
C ARG A 721 -8.25 -20.38 30.55
N GLU A 722 -7.48 -19.92 29.58
CA GLU A 722 -6.70 -18.66 29.69
C GLU A 722 -7.65 -17.48 30.02
N ALA A 723 -7.17 -16.45 30.71
CA ALA A 723 -7.94 -15.20 30.77
C ALA A 723 -7.88 -14.51 29.41
N GLY A 724 -9.01 -13.97 28.94
CA GLY A 724 -9.12 -13.44 27.57
C GLY A 724 -9.45 -14.49 26.51
N GLU A 725 -9.31 -15.79 26.79
CA GLU A 725 -9.75 -16.86 25.89
C GLU A 725 -11.26 -16.74 25.65
N PHE A 726 -11.68 -16.40 24.44
CA PHE A 726 -13.10 -16.37 24.11
C PHE A 726 -13.64 -17.80 24.14
N VAL A 727 -14.52 -18.09 25.09
CA VAL A 727 -15.20 -19.40 25.18
C VAL A 727 -16.58 -19.29 24.53
N PRO A 728 -16.81 -19.93 23.37
CA PRO A 728 -18.14 -19.98 22.77
C PRO A 728 -19.21 -20.54 23.72
N ALA A 729 -20.45 -20.08 23.59
CA ALA A 729 -21.55 -20.52 24.45
C ALA A 729 -21.89 -22.03 24.33
N ASP A 730 -21.35 -22.73 23.34
CA ASP A 730 -21.43 -24.19 23.16
C ASP A 730 -20.20 -24.97 23.70
N ALA A 731 -19.11 -24.28 24.06
CA ALA A 731 -17.88 -24.86 24.62
C ALA A 731 -17.88 -24.93 26.16
N VAL A 732 -16.87 -25.56 26.76
CA VAL A 732 -16.69 -25.59 28.23
C VAL A 732 -15.73 -24.49 28.70
N PRO A 733 -16.10 -23.69 29.73
CA PRO A 733 -15.29 -22.59 30.26
C PRO A 733 -14.15 -23.05 31.19
N PHE A 734 -13.75 -24.31 31.07
CA PHE A 734 -12.64 -24.91 31.78
C PHE A 734 -12.08 -26.06 30.94
N GLN A 735 -10.76 -26.17 30.92
CA GLN A 735 -10.05 -27.33 30.38
C GLN A 735 -10.35 -28.54 31.28
N MET A 736 -10.40 -29.74 30.72
CA MET A 736 -10.62 -30.97 31.47
C MET A 736 -9.66 -32.08 31.08
N GLY A 737 -9.17 -32.82 32.07
CA GLY A 737 -8.23 -33.93 31.87
C GLY A 737 -8.56 -35.14 32.73
N ALA A 738 -8.37 -36.33 32.16
CA ALA A 738 -8.53 -37.62 32.82
C ALA A 738 -7.26 -38.48 32.60
N GLU A 739 -6.47 -38.67 33.67
CA GLU A 739 -5.34 -39.61 33.69
C GLU A 739 -5.78 -40.94 34.31
N PHE A 740 -5.60 -42.03 33.59
CA PHE A 740 -5.75 -43.41 34.08
C PHE A 740 -4.36 -44.04 34.16
N ARG A 741 -3.93 -44.39 35.37
CA ARG A 741 -2.62 -44.99 35.62
C ARG A 741 -2.77 -46.40 36.19
N ASN A 742 -2.11 -47.36 35.56
CA ASN A 742 -1.89 -48.68 36.13
C ASN A 742 -0.67 -48.62 37.06
N ASN A 743 -0.82 -49.08 38.30
CA ASN A 743 0.24 -48.99 39.31
C ASN A 743 1.19 -50.20 39.32
N GLU A 744 0.88 -51.26 38.56
CA GLU A 744 1.71 -52.46 38.43
C GLU A 744 2.63 -52.39 37.19
N SER A 745 2.10 -51.95 36.04
CA SER A 745 2.86 -51.78 34.79
C SER A 745 3.37 -50.35 34.55
N GLY A 746 2.88 -49.37 35.34
CA GLY A 746 3.18 -47.96 35.14
C GLY A 746 2.54 -47.31 33.91
N LEU A 747 1.76 -48.07 33.12
CA LEU A 747 1.00 -47.57 31.96
C LEU A 747 0.13 -46.37 32.37
N ARG A 748 0.27 -45.27 31.63
CA ARG A 748 -0.58 -44.09 31.74
C ARG A 748 -1.39 -43.92 30.47
N VAL A 749 -2.67 -43.57 30.59
CA VAL A 749 -3.52 -43.10 29.50
C VAL A 749 -4.10 -41.75 29.91
N MET A 750 -4.04 -40.76 29.04
CA MET A 750 -4.47 -39.39 29.28
C MET A 750 -5.49 -38.99 28.20
N LEU A 751 -6.60 -38.40 28.59
CA LEU A 751 -7.69 -37.96 27.69
C LEU A 751 -8.20 -36.60 28.17
N GLY A 752 -8.48 -35.66 27.28
CA GLY A 752 -8.97 -34.35 27.72
C GLY A 752 -9.33 -33.37 26.62
N GLU A 753 -9.57 -32.13 27.05
CA GLU A 753 -9.86 -30.95 26.25
C GLU A 753 -9.12 -29.75 26.88
N GLY A 754 -8.43 -28.95 26.07
CA GLY A 754 -7.51 -27.90 26.52
C GLY A 754 -6.05 -28.18 26.15
N ASP A 755 -5.13 -27.59 26.92
CA ASP A 755 -3.68 -27.67 26.67
C ASP A 755 -3.15 -29.13 26.67
N ALA A 756 -2.85 -29.61 25.46
CA ALA A 756 -2.26 -30.91 25.20
C ALA A 756 -0.74 -30.91 25.43
N SER A 757 -0.07 -29.78 25.24
CA SER A 757 1.38 -29.65 25.43
C SER A 757 1.78 -29.83 26.89
N LEU A 758 1.11 -29.16 27.82
CA LEU A 758 1.27 -29.41 29.26
C LEU A 758 0.74 -30.78 29.69
N ALA A 759 -0.30 -31.31 29.05
CA ALA A 759 -0.75 -32.67 29.33
C ALA A 759 0.29 -33.74 28.93
N PHE A 760 1.08 -33.48 27.88
CA PHE A 760 2.10 -34.41 27.38
C PHE A 760 3.50 -34.14 27.96
N ALA A 761 3.70 -33.03 28.66
CA ALA A 761 4.96 -32.65 29.31
C ALA A 761 5.42 -33.71 30.34
N GLN A 762 6.64 -34.24 30.17
CA GLN A 762 7.18 -35.32 31.00
C GLN A 762 8.15 -34.84 32.08
N GLY A 763 7.66 -33.90 32.90
CA GLY A 763 8.33 -33.41 34.10
C GLY A 763 9.59 -32.58 33.82
N GLY A 764 10.36 -32.31 34.88
CA GLY A 764 11.42 -31.30 34.87
C GLY A 764 10.91 -29.96 35.38
N THR A 765 11.48 -28.87 34.89
CA THR A 765 11.17 -27.49 35.27
C THR A 765 10.36 -26.72 34.20
N PHE A 766 9.95 -27.42 33.14
CA PHE A 766 8.93 -26.98 32.20
C PHE A 766 7.56 -27.35 32.78
N THR A 767 6.87 -26.35 33.35
CA THR A 767 5.68 -26.54 34.20
C THR A 767 4.65 -25.40 34.07
N LEU A 768 4.86 -24.49 33.12
CA LEU A 768 4.03 -23.32 32.83
C LEU A 768 3.53 -23.36 31.38
N ARG A 769 2.42 -22.67 31.11
CA ARG A 769 1.91 -22.42 29.75
C ARG A 769 2.92 -21.63 28.93
N SER A 770 3.60 -20.66 29.56
CA SER A 770 4.72 -19.89 28.97
C SER A 770 5.93 -20.73 28.55
N ASP A 771 5.97 -22.04 28.84
CA ASP A 771 6.99 -22.95 28.32
C ASP A 771 6.59 -23.61 26.99
N HIS A 772 5.29 -23.71 26.73
CA HIS A 772 4.69 -24.51 25.66
C HIS A 772 3.90 -23.69 24.62
N ASP A 773 3.51 -22.49 25.01
CA ASP A 773 2.97 -21.44 24.14
C ASP A 773 3.91 -21.15 22.94
N ILE A 774 3.31 -20.79 21.81
CA ILE A 774 3.99 -20.68 20.50
C ILE A 774 4.78 -19.39 20.35
N ASP A 775 4.30 -18.30 20.95
CA ASP A 775 4.89 -16.96 20.86
C ASP A 775 6.02 -16.77 21.87
N THR A 776 5.98 -17.48 23.00
CA THR A 776 6.75 -17.13 24.20
C THR A 776 7.52 -18.30 24.82
N GLY A 777 7.10 -19.54 24.54
CA GLY A 777 7.76 -20.78 24.98
C GLY A 777 8.64 -21.42 23.91
N GLY A 778 9.46 -22.41 24.31
CA GLY A 778 10.33 -23.17 23.40
C GLY A 778 10.27 -24.69 23.58
N VAL A 779 9.24 -25.20 24.26
CA VAL A 779 9.05 -26.64 24.53
C VAL A 779 8.01 -27.26 23.59
N ASN A 780 8.49 -27.66 22.41
CA ASN A 780 7.70 -28.33 21.37
C ASN A 780 6.55 -27.47 20.79
N PRO A 781 6.78 -26.22 20.32
CA PRO A 781 5.71 -25.34 19.82
C PRO A 781 4.93 -25.94 18.63
N PHE A 782 5.51 -26.88 17.87
CA PHE A 782 4.81 -27.65 16.84
C PHE A 782 3.67 -28.56 17.37
N LEU A 783 3.62 -28.82 18.68
CA LEU A 783 2.45 -29.38 19.37
C LEU A 783 1.54 -28.27 19.91
N GLY A 784 2.12 -27.15 20.38
CA GLY A 784 1.39 -25.94 20.77
C GLY A 784 0.41 -25.47 19.69
N LEU A 785 0.84 -25.47 18.43
CA LEU A 785 0.03 -25.18 17.24
C LEU A 785 -1.21 -26.08 17.05
N ALA A 786 -1.40 -27.15 17.83
CA ALA A 786 -2.61 -27.98 17.83
C ALA A 786 -3.09 -28.31 19.26
N SER A 787 -2.97 -27.35 20.20
CA SER A 787 -3.10 -27.55 21.64
C SER A 787 -4.08 -26.58 22.33
N GLY A 788 -5.38 -26.70 22.03
CA GLY A 788 -6.47 -25.98 22.71
C GLY A 788 -7.82 -26.74 22.76
N GLY A 789 -8.04 -27.61 21.78
CA GLY A 789 -9.17 -28.55 21.67
C GLY A 789 -8.91 -29.92 22.31
N LEU A 790 -9.31 -31.00 21.62
CA LEU A 790 -9.32 -32.37 22.16
C LEU A 790 -7.94 -33.04 22.12
N TYR A 791 -7.57 -33.76 23.18
CA TYR A 791 -6.34 -34.54 23.22
C TYR A 791 -6.49 -35.96 23.79
N ALA A 792 -5.61 -36.85 23.35
CA ALA A 792 -5.47 -38.21 23.87
C ALA A 792 -4.02 -38.68 23.79
N ALA A 793 -3.48 -39.28 24.86
CA ALA A 793 -2.14 -39.86 24.86
C ALA A 793 -2.03 -41.13 25.72
N THR A 794 -0.94 -41.88 25.51
CA THR A 794 -0.56 -43.04 26.31
C THR A 794 0.94 -43.07 26.51
N ASN A 795 1.39 -43.43 27.72
CA ASN A 795 2.80 -43.62 28.07
C ASN A 795 2.99 -45.06 28.55
N LEU A 796 3.84 -45.80 27.85
CA LEU A 796 4.12 -47.22 28.00
C LEU A 796 5.54 -47.41 28.53
N PRO A 797 5.74 -47.71 29.83
CA PRO A 797 7.04 -48.16 30.33
C PRO A 797 7.41 -49.51 29.72
N VAL A 798 8.46 -49.52 28.90
CA VAL A 798 9.02 -50.72 28.27
C VAL A 798 10.10 -51.36 29.15
N SER A 799 10.76 -50.56 29.98
CA SER A 799 11.69 -51.01 31.02
C SER A 799 11.82 -49.95 32.13
N GLU A 800 12.57 -50.25 33.19
CA GLU A 800 12.95 -49.29 34.25
C GLU A 800 13.61 -47.99 33.74
N ARG A 801 14.08 -47.97 32.48
CA ARG A 801 14.77 -46.83 31.86
C ARG A 801 14.17 -46.34 30.55
N LEU A 802 13.14 -46.99 30.01
CA LEU A 802 12.61 -46.67 28.67
C LEU A 802 11.09 -46.56 28.71
N THR A 803 10.58 -45.40 28.32
CA THR A 803 9.15 -45.12 28.13
C THR A 803 8.91 -44.78 26.67
N LEU A 804 7.87 -45.35 26.07
CA LEU A 804 7.36 -44.92 24.76
C LEU A 804 6.04 -44.18 24.96
N GLY A 805 5.90 -43.02 24.34
CA GLY A 805 4.67 -42.23 24.35
C GLY A 805 4.06 -42.13 22.96
N PHE A 806 2.73 -42.13 22.89
CA PHE A 806 1.98 -41.77 21.68
C PHE A 806 0.91 -40.77 22.06
N GLY A 807 0.76 -39.69 21.30
CA GLY A 807 -0.23 -38.66 21.54
C GLY A 807 -0.91 -38.17 20.27
N PHE A 808 -2.13 -37.67 20.44
CA PHE A 808 -2.92 -36.94 19.46
C PHE A 808 -3.48 -35.69 20.12
N ALA A 809 -3.40 -34.55 19.44
CA ALA A 809 -4.00 -33.30 19.85
C ALA A 809 -4.66 -32.63 18.63
N GLN A 810 -5.75 -31.91 18.87
CA GLN A 810 -6.47 -31.12 17.88
C GLN A 810 -6.72 -29.72 18.44
N ASP A 811 -6.69 -28.72 17.58
CA ASP A 811 -7.22 -27.40 17.86
C ASP A 811 -8.21 -26.90 16.80
N GLU A 812 -9.11 -26.02 17.22
CA GLU A 812 -10.20 -25.43 16.42
C GLU A 812 -10.61 -24.08 17.02
N ASP A 813 -9.92 -23.00 16.62
CA ASP A 813 -10.28 -21.61 16.97
C ASP A 813 -11.17 -21.01 15.88
N ARG A 814 -12.22 -20.29 16.30
CA ARG A 814 -13.24 -19.68 15.45
C ARG A 814 -12.95 -18.21 15.10
N ASN A 815 -11.75 -17.70 15.42
CA ASN A 815 -11.32 -16.33 15.10
C ASN A 815 -12.31 -15.25 15.57
N VAL A 816 -12.96 -15.43 16.73
CA VAL A 816 -13.98 -14.50 17.26
C VAL A 816 -13.62 -14.02 18.66
N PHE A 817 -13.83 -12.73 18.91
CA PHE A 817 -13.69 -12.11 20.23
C PHE A 817 -15.03 -11.59 20.73
N ALA A 818 -15.12 -11.36 22.04
CA ALA A 818 -16.22 -10.59 22.63
C ALA A 818 -15.69 -9.21 23.04
N ASP A 819 -16.36 -8.16 22.55
CA ASP A 819 -16.14 -6.77 22.97
C ASP A 819 -16.25 -6.67 24.51
N PRO A 820 -15.20 -6.26 25.23
CA PRO A 820 -15.18 -6.28 26.69
C PRO A 820 -16.10 -5.24 27.35
N VAL A 821 -16.61 -4.27 26.58
CA VAL A 821 -17.49 -3.20 27.04
C VAL A 821 -18.96 -3.50 26.71
N THR A 822 -19.24 -4.02 25.51
CA THR A 822 -20.62 -4.26 25.04
C THR A 822 -21.07 -5.72 25.16
N GLY A 823 -20.14 -6.68 25.19
CA GLY A 823 -20.41 -8.11 25.14
C GLY A 823 -20.85 -8.63 23.76
N GLU A 824 -20.72 -7.81 22.71
CA GLU A 824 -20.97 -8.23 21.33
C GLU A 824 -19.86 -9.16 20.83
N VAL A 825 -20.23 -10.27 20.18
CA VAL A 825 -19.27 -11.18 19.55
C VAL A 825 -18.99 -10.71 18.13
N ARG A 826 -17.72 -10.48 17.80
CA ARG A 826 -17.26 -10.02 16.49
C ARG A 826 -16.19 -10.96 15.95
N ASN A 827 -16.07 -11.03 14.62
CA ASN A 827 -14.94 -11.69 13.97
C ASN A 827 -13.68 -10.85 14.21
N SER A 828 -12.57 -11.50 14.51
CA SER A 828 -11.24 -10.89 14.70
C SER A 828 -10.58 -10.58 13.36
N PHE A 829 -10.97 -11.31 12.31
CA PHE A 829 -10.59 -11.11 10.92
C PHE A 829 -11.81 -11.40 10.03
N ASP A 830 -12.08 -10.57 9.02
CA ASP A 830 -13.08 -10.90 8.00
C ASP A 830 -12.44 -11.77 6.90
N GLY A 831 -13.24 -12.64 6.27
CA GLY A 831 -12.80 -13.53 5.19
C GLY A 831 -11.77 -14.62 5.54
N VAL A 832 -11.38 -14.79 6.81
CA VAL A 832 -10.49 -15.87 7.29
C VAL A 832 -11.32 -17.05 7.83
N ASP A 833 -10.99 -18.28 7.42
CA ASP A 833 -11.58 -19.53 7.96
C ASP A 833 -11.10 -19.83 9.39
N ASP A 834 -11.92 -20.51 10.21
CA ASP A 834 -11.54 -21.10 11.50
C ASP A 834 -10.17 -21.80 11.46
N TYR A 835 -9.25 -21.44 12.37
CA TYR A 835 -7.94 -22.08 12.52
C TYR A 835 -8.12 -23.51 13.01
N ARG A 836 -7.63 -24.49 12.24
CA ARG A 836 -7.80 -25.92 12.53
C ARG A 836 -6.51 -26.67 12.32
N ALA A 837 -6.04 -27.34 13.37
CA ALA A 837 -4.76 -28.05 13.37
C ALA A 837 -4.86 -29.40 14.09
N ASN A 838 -4.08 -30.37 13.64
CA ASN A 838 -4.02 -31.71 14.22
C ASN A 838 -2.55 -32.16 14.39
N ALA A 839 -2.13 -32.53 15.59
CA ALA A 839 -0.81 -33.05 15.86
C ALA A 839 -0.85 -34.53 16.30
N MET A 840 0.03 -35.35 15.72
CA MET A 840 0.34 -36.71 16.17
C MET A 840 1.77 -36.75 16.70
N THR A 841 1.97 -37.27 17.90
CA THR A 841 3.29 -37.34 18.55
C THR A 841 3.73 -38.77 18.84
N MET A 842 5.02 -39.02 18.64
CA MET A 842 5.72 -40.23 19.09
C MET A 842 6.89 -39.82 19.98
N ASN A 843 6.81 -40.16 21.26
CA ASN A 843 7.80 -39.81 22.27
C ASN A 843 8.62 -41.04 22.71
N VAL A 844 9.90 -40.80 22.99
CA VAL A 844 10.82 -41.74 23.62
C VAL A 844 11.46 -41.06 24.82
N GLY A 845 11.19 -41.54 26.03
CA GLY A 845 11.84 -41.11 27.26
C GLY A 845 12.88 -42.15 27.70
N TYR A 846 14.12 -41.72 28.00
CA TYR A 846 15.21 -42.59 28.44
C TYR A 846 15.93 -42.07 29.69
N ALA A 847 15.86 -42.84 30.78
CA ALA A 847 16.59 -42.56 32.02
C ALA A 847 18.04 -43.06 31.93
N VAL A 848 18.97 -42.14 31.72
CA VAL A 848 20.41 -42.42 31.57
C VAL A 848 21.02 -42.87 32.90
N GLY A 849 20.58 -42.25 34.00
CA GLY A 849 21.03 -42.56 35.36
C GLY A 849 20.22 -41.80 36.40
N PRO A 850 20.56 -41.93 37.69
CA PRO A 850 19.87 -41.20 38.75
C PRO A 850 19.94 -39.69 38.52
N GLY A 851 18.78 -39.08 38.25
CA GLY A 851 18.66 -37.63 38.01
C GLY A 851 19.01 -37.17 36.59
N VAL A 852 19.15 -38.05 35.59
CA VAL A 852 19.30 -37.63 34.18
C VAL A 852 18.34 -38.41 33.29
N ASP A 853 17.33 -37.70 32.80
CA ASP A 853 16.26 -38.22 31.95
C ASP A 853 16.29 -37.47 30.60
N LEU A 854 16.39 -38.19 29.49
CA LEU A 854 16.37 -37.63 28.13
C LEU A 854 15.02 -37.88 27.47
N THR A 855 14.57 -36.97 26.63
CA THR A 855 13.35 -37.11 25.82
C THR A 855 13.63 -36.83 24.34
N ALA A 856 12.92 -37.55 23.48
CA ALA A 856 12.89 -37.31 22.04
C ALA A 856 11.45 -37.46 21.57
N THR A 857 10.86 -36.39 21.04
CA THR A 857 9.48 -36.36 20.53
C THR A 857 9.50 -36.02 19.05
N TYR A 858 9.04 -36.94 18.22
CA TYR A 858 8.63 -36.63 16.86
C TYR A 858 7.19 -36.12 16.89
N THR A 859 6.93 -35.01 16.20
CA THR A 859 5.60 -34.43 16.01
C THR A 859 5.33 -34.34 14.50
N TYR A 860 4.25 -34.94 14.04
CA TYR A 860 3.65 -34.65 12.74
C TYR A 860 2.46 -33.72 12.97
N LEU A 861 2.49 -32.52 12.38
CA LEU A 861 1.45 -31.51 12.48
C LEU A 861 0.80 -31.31 11.11
N ASP A 862 -0.53 -31.21 11.09
CA ASP A 862 -1.39 -31.04 9.91
C ASP A 862 -2.33 -29.85 10.18
N GLU A 863 -1.94 -28.67 9.68
CA GLU A 863 -2.69 -27.42 9.75
C GLU A 863 -3.58 -27.35 8.50
N ALA A 864 -4.91 -27.24 8.65
CA ALA A 864 -5.85 -27.30 7.52
C ALA A 864 -6.15 -25.92 6.89
N THR A 865 -5.96 -24.85 7.66
CA THR A 865 -6.35 -23.46 7.33
C THR A 865 -5.26 -22.44 7.67
N GLY A 866 -4.02 -22.89 7.85
CA GLY A 866 -2.89 -22.05 8.23
C GLY A 866 -1.53 -22.66 7.92
N PHE A 867 -0.49 -21.90 8.24
CA PHE A 867 0.92 -22.22 8.02
C PHE A 867 1.76 -21.72 9.21
N LEU A 868 2.28 -22.63 10.03
CA LEU A 868 2.97 -22.33 11.30
C LEU A 868 2.15 -21.41 12.22
N GLY A 869 0.83 -21.59 12.26
CA GLY A 869 -0.11 -20.77 13.02
C GLY A 869 -0.57 -19.47 12.32
N VAL A 870 0.08 -19.08 11.22
CA VAL A 870 -0.34 -17.91 10.43
C VAL A 870 -1.50 -18.28 9.51
N GLN A 871 -2.52 -17.42 9.43
CA GLN A 871 -3.68 -17.60 8.54
C GLN A 871 -3.80 -16.49 7.50
N GLY A 872 -4.51 -16.80 6.42
CA GLY A 872 -4.66 -15.92 5.26
C GLY A 872 -6.08 -15.91 4.67
N ALA A 873 -6.44 -14.80 4.03
CA ALA A 873 -7.71 -14.55 3.36
C ALA A 873 -7.51 -14.00 1.95
N GLY A 874 -8.56 -14.07 1.12
CA GLY A 874 -8.57 -13.53 -0.23
C GLY A 874 -7.40 -14.05 -1.09
N ALA A 875 -6.72 -13.15 -1.80
CA ALA A 875 -5.53 -13.48 -2.60
C ALA A 875 -4.41 -14.14 -1.79
N LEU A 876 -4.32 -13.84 -0.49
CA LEU A 876 -3.29 -14.31 0.42
C LEU A 876 -3.74 -15.51 1.27
N SER A 877 -4.79 -16.22 0.83
CA SER A 877 -5.33 -17.42 1.47
C SER A 877 -4.23 -18.44 1.84
N LEU A 878 -4.33 -19.01 3.04
CA LEU A 878 -3.53 -20.16 3.49
C LEU A 878 -4.41 -21.42 3.68
N ALA A 879 -5.63 -21.41 3.12
CA ALA A 879 -6.52 -22.57 3.08
C ALA A 879 -5.92 -23.71 2.24
N GLY A 880 -6.31 -24.96 2.51
CA GLY A 880 -5.64 -26.15 1.96
C GLY A 880 -4.40 -26.57 2.75
N GLY A 881 -3.78 -25.63 3.47
CA GLY A 881 -3.00 -25.91 4.68
C GLY A 881 -1.56 -26.38 4.50
N ALA A 882 -0.95 -26.72 5.63
CA ALA A 882 0.48 -26.97 5.79
C ALA A 882 0.77 -28.21 6.65
N LYS A 883 1.84 -28.93 6.31
CA LYS A 883 2.23 -30.17 6.99
C LYS A 883 3.67 -30.10 7.47
N THR A 884 3.85 -30.20 8.79
CA THR A 884 5.15 -30.03 9.46
C THR A 884 5.64 -31.36 10.05
N ASP A 885 6.79 -31.83 9.56
CA ASP A 885 7.56 -32.89 10.22
C ASP A 885 8.52 -32.23 11.23
N ALA A 886 8.34 -32.48 12.53
CA ALA A 886 9.14 -31.88 13.58
C ALA A 886 9.77 -32.90 14.55
N MET A 887 10.91 -32.52 15.12
CA MET A 887 11.66 -33.29 16.11
C MET A 887 12.09 -32.39 17.25
N THR A 888 11.66 -32.72 18.47
CA THR A 888 12.02 -32.03 19.71
C THR A 888 12.85 -32.96 20.59
N LEU A 889 14.03 -32.50 20.98
CA LEU A 889 14.91 -33.17 21.93
C LEU A 889 14.87 -32.43 23.27
N GLY A 890 14.80 -33.18 24.37
CA GLY A 890 14.82 -32.60 25.71
C GLY A 890 15.72 -33.36 26.68
N ALA A 891 16.12 -32.68 27.75
CA ALA A 891 16.93 -33.25 28.82
C ALA A 891 16.57 -32.64 30.16
N ASN A 892 16.25 -33.48 31.15
CA ASN A 892 15.97 -33.11 32.53
C ASN A 892 17.10 -33.61 33.42
N VAL A 893 17.78 -32.68 34.11
CA VAL A 893 18.97 -32.91 34.93
C VAL A 893 18.71 -32.44 36.36
N ARG A 894 18.55 -33.39 37.27
CA ARG A 894 18.27 -33.19 38.69
C ARG A 894 19.56 -33.32 39.49
N MET A 895 20.04 -32.22 40.03
CA MET A 895 21.37 -32.11 40.65
C MET A 895 21.31 -32.21 42.18
N ALA A 896 22.47 -32.32 42.82
CA ALA A 896 22.59 -32.21 44.28
C ALA A 896 22.18 -30.80 44.75
N ASN A 897 21.73 -30.70 46.01
CA ASN A 897 21.30 -29.45 46.65
C ASN A 897 20.04 -28.80 46.04
N GLY A 898 19.14 -29.60 45.46
CA GLY A 898 17.80 -29.16 45.05
C GLY A 898 17.78 -28.22 43.84
N VAL A 899 18.74 -28.37 42.93
CA VAL A 899 18.80 -27.66 41.64
C VAL A 899 18.36 -28.61 40.53
N ASP A 900 17.32 -28.25 39.79
CA ASP A 900 16.86 -28.99 38.62
C ASP A 900 17.02 -28.11 37.37
N VAL A 901 17.45 -28.70 36.26
CA VAL A 901 17.66 -28.00 34.98
C VAL A 901 16.98 -28.78 33.86
N SER A 902 16.19 -28.10 33.05
CA SER A 902 15.53 -28.64 31.86
C SER A 902 16.00 -27.92 30.60
N LEU A 903 16.21 -28.70 29.54
CA LEU A 903 16.59 -28.25 28.21
C LEU A 903 15.58 -28.77 27.20
N SER A 904 15.20 -27.94 26.23
CA SER A 904 14.39 -28.28 25.05
C SER A 904 15.02 -27.66 23.82
N GLY A 905 15.04 -28.40 22.71
CA GLY A 905 15.40 -27.90 21.39
C GLY A 905 14.56 -28.59 20.31
N SER A 906 13.84 -27.79 19.53
CA SER A 906 12.91 -28.21 18.49
C SER A 906 13.41 -27.78 17.11
N VAL A 907 13.26 -28.65 16.12
CA VAL A 907 13.47 -28.33 14.70
C VAL A 907 12.33 -28.94 13.88
N GLY A 908 11.78 -28.16 12.93
CA GLY A 908 10.71 -28.59 12.05
C GLY A 908 10.99 -28.26 10.58
N ARG A 909 10.36 -29.02 9.68
CA ARG A 909 10.23 -28.66 8.26
C ARG A 909 8.75 -28.70 7.85
N THR A 910 8.23 -27.54 7.49
CA THR A 910 6.86 -27.32 7.03
C THR A 910 6.81 -27.34 5.51
N ARG A 911 5.75 -27.92 4.94
CA ARG A 911 5.48 -27.88 3.49
C ARG A 911 4.00 -27.54 3.29
N GLY A 912 3.73 -26.46 2.56
CA GLY A 912 2.42 -26.17 1.98
C GLY A 912 2.38 -26.64 0.53
N GLY A 913 1.19 -26.67 -0.07
CA GLY A 913 1.06 -26.80 -1.53
C GLY A 913 1.19 -25.45 -2.22
N GLN A 914 0.49 -25.31 -3.34
CA GLN A 914 -0.21 -24.05 -3.64
C GLN A 914 -1.46 -24.02 -2.75
N PHE A 915 -1.76 -22.88 -2.12
CA PHE A 915 -2.91 -22.77 -1.21
C PHE A 915 -4.23 -22.55 -1.98
N GLU A 916 -5.36 -22.94 -1.39
CA GLU A 916 -6.67 -22.88 -2.04
C GLU A 916 -7.12 -21.43 -2.27
N ASN A 917 -7.43 -21.09 -3.52
CA ASN A 917 -7.77 -19.74 -3.98
C ASN A 917 -6.73 -18.67 -3.57
N SER A 918 -5.44 -19.01 -3.63
CA SER A 918 -4.34 -18.13 -3.25
C SER A 918 -3.42 -17.81 -4.42
N ILE A 919 -2.66 -16.72 -4.31
CA ILE A 919 -1.44 -16.50 -5.10
C ILE A 919 -0.22 -17.16 -4.43
N LEU A 920 -0.35 -17.68 -3.20
CA LEU A 920 0.76 -18.17 -2.39
C LEU A 920 0.98 -19.70 -2.52
N GLY A 921 2.25 -20.12 -2.44
CA GLY A 921 2.65 -21.53 -2.34
C GLY A 921 4.01 -21.72 -1.67
N VAL A 922 4.40 -22.98 -1.36
CA VAL A 922 5.64 -23.30 -0.61
C VAL A 922 6.33 -24.59 -1.11
N GLU A 923 6.89 -24.59 -2.33
CA GLU A 923 7.47 -25.81 -2.95
C GLU A 923 8.58 -26.48 -2.11
N ASP A 924 9.67 -25.77 -1.79
CA ASP A 924 10.84 -26.36 -1.12
C ASP A 924 10.65 -26.58 0.39
N GLY A 925 9.63 -25.97 0.99
CA GLY A 925 9.30 -26.11 2.42
C GLY A 925 10.23 -25.36 3.37
N VAL A 926 9.62 -24.69 4.35
CA VAL A 926 10.28 -23.82 5.34
C VAL A 926 10.86 -24.64 6.50
N ARG A 927 11.97 -24.16 7.07
CA ARG A 927 12.63 -24.72 8.25
C ARG A 927 12.52 -23.76 9.43
N SER A 928 12.17 -24.30 10.58
CA SER A 928 11.98 -23.50 11.80
C SER A 928 12.64 -24.16 13.01
N THR A 929 13.13 -23.36 13.95
CA THR A 929 13.70 -23.83 15.23
C THR A 929 13.01 -23.16 16.41
N ALA A 930 13.08 -23.82 17.57
CA ALA A 930 12.82 -23.20 18.88
C ALA A 930 13.73 -23.87 19.92
N PHE A 931 14.01 -23.18 21.02
CA PHE A 931 14.67 -23.82 22.16
C PHE A 931 14.26 -23.16 23.47
N GLN A 932 14.34 -23.91 24.56
CA GLN A 932 14.21 -23.33 25.89
C GLN A 932 15.15 -23.99 26.89
N ILE A 933 15.68 -23.16 27.78
CA ILE A 933 16.45 -23.55 28.95
C ILE A 933 15.63 -23.09 30.15
N ALA A 934 15.38 -23.97 31.11
CA ALA A 934 14.82 -23.62 32.40
C ALA A 934 15.66 -24.23 33.52
N ALA A 935 15.79 -23.51 34.63
CA ALA A 935 16.46 -23.97 35.83
C ALA A 935 15.65 -23.55 37.05
N SER A 936 15.42 -24.47 37.97
CA SER A 936 14.83 -24.17 39.28
C SER A 936 15.77 -24.56 40.40
N LYS A 937 15.64 -23.90 41.55
CA LYS A 937 16.29 -24.30 42.78
C LYS A 937 15.38 -24.08 43.98
N ALA A 938 15.21 -25.12 44.80
CA ALA A 938 14.60 -25.03 46.11
C ALA A 938 15.62 -24.70 47.22
N GLY A 939 15.18 -24.03 48.28
CA GLY A 939 15.99 -23.62 49.42
C GLY A 939 17.03 -22.55 49.06
N ILE A 940 16.58 -21.31 48.91
CA ILE A 940 17.45 -20.15 48.62
C ILE A 940 17.76 -19.39 49.91
N PHE A 941 16.71 -18.92 50.59
CA PHE A 941 16.76 -18.17 51.83
C PHE A 941 16.03 -18.87 52.99
N GLY A 942 15.18 -19.86 52.71
CA GLY A 942 14.54 -20.74 53.69
C GLY A 942 14.76 -22.22 53.38
N GLU A 943 14.02 -23.11 54.07
CA GLU A 943 14.00 -24.56 53.78
C GLU A 943 12.90 -24.95 52.77
N SER A 944 12.21 -23.97 52.16
CA SER A 944 11.00 -24.22 51.37
C SER A 944 10.65 -23.10 50.38
N ASP A 945 11.41 -22.01 50.32
CA ASP A 945 11.31 -21.11 49.17
C ASP A 945 11.96 -21.76 47.93
N ALA A 946 11.68 -21.23 46.75
CA ALA A 946 12.37 -21.62 45.53
C ALA A 946 12.48 -20.46 44.54
N ILE A 947 13.37 -20.60 43.56
CA ILE A 947 13.50 -19.72 42.40
C ILE A 947 13.41 -20.56 41.12
N ARG A 948 12.89 -19.99 40.05
CA ARG A 948 12.93 -20.52 38.68
C ARG A 948 13.40 -19.42 37.74
N LEU A 949 14.24 -19.80 36.78
CA LEU A 949 14.74 -18.97 35.70
C LEU A 949 14.45 -19.72 34.40
N SER A 950 13.95 -19.04 33.37
CA SER A 950 13.85 -19.60 32.03
C SER A 950 14.35 -18.60 30.98
N PHE A 951 14.81 -19.14 29.86
CA PHE A 951 15.25 -18.41 28.67
C PHE A 951 14.85 -19.22 27.43
N ALA A 952 14.04 -18.63 26.57
CA ALA A 952 13.50 -19.24 25.36
C ALA A 952 13.90 -18.45 24.11
N GLN A 953 14.13 -19.15 23.02
CA GLN A 953 13.85 -18.66 21.68
C GLN A 953 12.55 -19.35 21.23
N PRO A 954 11.46 -18.60 21.03
CA PRO A 954 10.21 -19.12 20.47
C PRO A 954 10.36 -19.69 19.05
N LEU A 955 9.24 -20.07 18.45
CA LEU A 955 9.22 -20.62 17.09
C LEU A 955 9.71 -19.58 16.07
N GLN A 956 10.90 -19.82 15.52
CA GLN A 956 11.60 -18.93 14.60
C GLN A 956 11.75 -19.61 13.24
N VAL A 957 11.38 -18.93 12.15
CA VAL A 957 11.75 -19.35 10.79
C VAL A 957 13.23 -19.04 10.57
N GLU A 958 13.95 -20.02 10.01
CA GLU A 958 15.41 -20.00 9.85
C GLU A 958 15.85 -20.04 8.38
N ALA A 959 15.06 -20.68 7.50
CA ALA A 959 15.29 -20.71 6.05
C ALA A 959 14.06 -21.22 5.29
N GLY A 960 13.80 -20.65 4.12
CA GLY A 960 12.76 -21.09 3.19
C GLY A 960 12.28 -19.93 2.31
N SER A 961 11.29 -20.18 1.47
CA SER A 961 10.67 -19.15 0.64
C SER A 961 9.17 -19.39 0.48
N ILE A 962 8.41 -18.31 0.30
CA ILE A 962 7.04 -18.35 -0.24
C ILE A 962 7.12 -18.05 -1.73
N GLU A 963 6.33 -18.77 -2.52
CA GLU A 963 6.13 -18.50 -3.93
C GLU A 963 4.91 -17.60 -4.12
N VAL A 964 5.02 -16.55 -4.91
CA VAL A 964 3.92 -15.62 -5.27
C VAL A 964 3.64 -15.76 -6.75
N THR A 965 2.54 -16.45 -7.11
CA THR A 965 2.12 -16.69 -8.49
C THR A 965 1.07 -15.68 -8.91
N SER A 966 1.44 -14.73 -9.74
CA SER A 966 0.61 -13.60 -10.17
C SER A 966 0.57 -13.46 -11.70
N MET A 967 -0.49 -12.83 -12.20
CA MET A 967 -0.68 -12.52 -13.61
C MET A 967 0.00 -11.18 -13.93
N GLN A 968 1.09 -11.24 -14.68
CA GLN A 968 1.97 -10.11 -15.00
C GLN A 968 2.10 -9.92 -16.52
N VAL A 969 2.64 -8.77 -16.93
CA VAL A 969 2.94 -8.47 -18.34
C VAL A 969 4.25 -9.16 -18.75
N VAL A 970 4.15 -10.26 -19.49
CA VAL A 970 5.31 -11.05 -19.94
C VAL A 970 5.90 -10.54 -21.26
N ASP A 971 5.15 -9.76 -22.03
CA ASP A 971 5.68 -8.93 -23.13
C ASP A 971 5.15 -7.49 -23.04
N ARG A 972 6.03 -6.58 -22.64
CA ARG A 972 5.75 -5.13 -22.52
C ARG A 972 5.44 -4.46 -23.87
N THR A 973 5.76 -5.09 -24.99
CA THR A 973 5.50 -4.56 -26.34
C THR A 973 4.04 -4.76 -26.77
N THR A 974 3.49 -5.95 -26.48
CA THR A 974 2.14 -6.36 -26.92
C THR A 974 1.08 -6.30 -25.82
N GLY A 975 1.49 -6.26 -24.56
CA GLY A 975 0.58 -6.45 -23.43
C GLY A 975 0.14 -7.91 -23.28
N GLU A 976 0.99 -8.89 -23.61
CA GLU A 976 0.70 -10.29 -23.32
C GLU A 976 0.77 -10.54 -21.80
N LEU A 977 -0.32 -11.06 -21.23
CA LEU A 977 -0.38 -11.48 -19.82
C LEU A 977 0.02 -12.95 -19.68
N GLY A 978 0.89 -13.22 -18.71
CA GLY A 978 1.31 -14.57 -18.34
C GLY A 978 1.34 -14.74 -16.83
N LEU A 979 1.44 -15.99 -16.36
CA LEU A 979 1.66 -16.27 -14.94
C LEU A 979 3.16 -16.29 -14.67
N VAL A 980 3.57 -15.47 -13.70
CA VAL A 980 4.92 -15.39 -13.17
C VAL A 980 4.87 -15.84 -11.72
N THR A 981 5.85 -16.65 -11.31
CA THR A 981 5.99 -17.15 -9.94
C THR A 981 7.29 -16.62 -9.35
N ASP A 982 7.16 -15.58 -8.54
CA ASP A 982 8.26 -14.96 -7.81
C ASP A 982 8.53 -15.70 -6.49
N ARG A 983 9.72 -15.55 -5.90
CA ARG A 983 10.17 -16.31 -4.72
C ARG A 983 10.70 -15.41 -3.61
N ILE A 984 9.84 -15.16 -2.63
CA ILE A 984 10.11 -14.31 -1.47
C ILE A 984 10.88 -15.10 -0.41
N GLY A 985 12.06 -14.61 -0.02
CA GLY A 985 12.87 -15.23 1.04
C GLY A 985 12.25 -15.05 2.43
N LEU A 986 12.31 -16.08 3.27
CA LEU A 986 11.90 -16.02 4.68
C LEU A 986 13.08 -16.11 5.68
N ASP A 987 14.32 -16.10 5.19
CA ASP A 987 15.51 -15.92 6.01
C ASP A 987 15.84 -14.43 6.26
N GLY A 988 16.44 -14.14 7.42
CA GLY A 988 16.85 -12.78 7.81
C GLY A 988 16.03 -12.16 8.95
N ALA A 989 14.82 -12.66 9.24
CA ALA A 989 14.01 -12.18 10.36
C ALA A 989 14.77 -12.29 11.70
N ALA A 990 14.75 -11.20 12.47
CA ALA A 990 15.47 -11.11 13.75
C ALA A 990 14.87 -12.03 14.82
N ARG A 991 15.74 -12.64 15.63
CA ARG A 991 15.35 -13.62 16.65
C ARG A 991 14.71 -12.96 17.87
N ARG A 992 13.47 -13.34 18.19
CA ARG A 992 12.83 -13.04 19.49
C ARG A 992 13.47 -13.89 20.59
N TYR A 993 13.68 -13.30 21.76
CA TYR A 993 14.08 -14.04 22.97
C TYR A 993 13.20 -13.67 24.15
N VAL A 994 12.74 -14.66 24.90
CA VAL A 994 11.94 -14.46 26.12
C VAL A 994 12.73 -14.94 27.32
N SER A 995 12.71 -14.15 28.40
CA SER A 995 13.36 -14.49 29.67
C SER A 995 12.38 -14.29 30.81
N GLU A 996 12.34 -15.24 31.75
CA GLU A 996 11.37 -15.26 32.84
C GLU A 996 12.06 -15.65 34.16
N ILE A 997 11.76 -14.91 35.22
CA ILE A 997 12.29 -15.10 36.57
C ILE A 997 11.11 -15.18 37.53
N MET A 998 11.07 -16.22 38.36
CA MET A 998 10.06 -16.41 39.39
C MET A 998 10.70 -16.76 40.72
N TYR A 999 10.21 -16.20 41.81
CA TYR A 999 10.63 -16.51 43.18
C TYR A 999 9.40 -16.71 44.08
N GLY A 1000 9.32 -17.87 44.74
CA GLY A 1000 8.13 -18.35 45.45
C GLY A 1000 8.43 -18.73 46.89
N VAL A 1001 7.57 -18.29 47.82
CA VAL A 1001 7.78 -18.36 49.28
C VAL A 1001 6.50 -18.83 49.98
N PRO A 1002 6.57 -19.72 51.00
CA PRO A 1002 5.38 -20.14 51.74
C PRO A 1002 5.01 -19.09 52.78
N VAL A 1003 3.71 -18.90 52.99
CA VAL A 1003 3.17 -17.97 53.98
C VAL A 1003 2.19 -18.73 54.89
N PHE A 1004 2.08 -18.33 56.15
CA PHE A 1004 1.20 -18.95 57.15
C PHE A 1004 1.40 -20.48 57.25
N ASP A 1005 2.65 -20.92 57.50
CA ASP A 1005 3.06 -22.32 57.63
C ASP A 1005 2.66 -23.23 56.44
N GLY A 1006 2.54 -22.64 55.24
CA GLY A 1006 2.17 -23.34 54.01
C GLY A 1006 0.67 -23.35 53.71
N ALA A 1007 -0.16 -22.69 54.51
CA ALA A 1007 -1.57 -22.43 54.17
C ALA A 1007 -1.71 -21.42 53.02
N ALA A 1008 -0.66 -20.66 52.69
CA ALA A 1008 -0.59 -19.80 51.51
C ALA A 1008 0.80 -19.85 50.84
N SER A 1009 0.90 -19.29 49.64
CA SER A 1009 2.17 -19.00 48.97
C SER A 1009 2.13 -17.62 48.29
N MET A 1010 3.28 -16.96 48.26
CA MET A 1010 3.51 -15.70 47.56
C MET A 1010 4.60 -15.93 46.52
N ASN A 1011 4.30 -15.63 45.26
CA ASN A 1011 5.23 -15.76 44.15
C ASN A 1011 5.40 -14.40 43.46
N ALA A 1012 6.62 -13.86 43.46
CA ALA A 1012 6.98 -12.71 42.66
C ALA A 1012 7.56 -13.18 41.32
N PHE A 1013 7.27 -12.47 40.23
CA PHE A 1013 7.82 -12.79 38.91
C PHE A 1013 8.19 -11.54 38.11
N THR A 1014 9.11 -11.72 37.17
CA THR A 1014 9.55 -10.73 36.18
C THR A 1014 9.77 -11.46 34.86
N ARG A 1015 9.25 -10.92 33.76
CA ARG A 1015 9.46 -11.43 32.40
C ARG A 1015 9.88 -10.29 31.49
N TYR A 1016 10.80 -10.57 30.59
CA TYR A 1016 11.40 -9.61 29.67
C TYR A 1016 11.57 -10.25 28.30
N GLU A 1017 11.04 -9.58 27.27
CA GLU A 1017 10.95 -10.05 25.90
C GLU A 1017 11.72 -9.12 24.97
N LEU A 1018 12.77 -9.66 24.36
CA LEU A 1018 13.59 -8.97 23.37
C LEU A 1018 12.90 -9.05 22.01
N ASN A 1019 12.24 -7.97 21.62
CA ASN A 1019 11.47 -7.86 20.38
C ASN A 1019 12.28 -7.08 19.34
N ASN A 1020 13.40 -7.65 18.88
CA ASN A 1020 14.35 -7.01 17.97
C ASN A 1020 13.84 -6.90 16.51
N ARG A 1021 12.57 -6.53 16.28
CA ARG A 1021 12.02 -6.20 14.95
C ARG A 1021 12.27 -4.71 14.68
N ASP A 1022 12.78 -4.35 13.51
CA ASP A 1022 13.07 -2.95 13.14
C ASP A 1022 11.81 -2.11 12.80
N TYR A 1023 10.62 -2.52 13.25
CA TYR A 1023 9.34 -1.83 13.04
C TYR A 1023 8.94 -1.04 14.28
N GLY A 1024 8.50 0.21 14.10
CA GLY A 1024 8.36 1.23 15.16
C GLY A 1024 7.40 0.96 16.33
N PHE A 1025 6.78 -0.21 16.39
CA PHE A 1025 5.91 -0.67 17.50
C PHE A 1025 6.54 -1.79 18.34
N ALA A 1026 7.67 -2.36 17.91
CA ALA A 1026 8.34 -3.45 18.60
C ALA A 1026 9.12 -2.95 19.83
N GLN A 1027 8.41 -2.69 20.92
CA GLN A 1027 9.03 -2.41 22.21
C GLN A 1027 9.44 -3.71 22.91
N ASP A 1028 10.54 -3.64 23.65
CA ASP A 1028 10.92 -4.69 24.59
C ASP A 1028 9.89 -4.75 25.73
N VAL A 1029 9.11 -5.83 25.81
CA VAL A 1029 8.05 -5.96 26.81
C VAL A 1029 8.67 -6.40 28.14
N PHE A 1030 8.52 -5.57 29.17
CA PHE A 1030 8.91 -5.88 30.55
C PHE A 1030 7.68 -5.94 31.45
N SER A 1031 7.36 -7.13 31.96
CA SER A 1031 6.26 -7.36 32.90
C SER A 1031 6.75 -7.89 34.24
N THR A 1032 6.10 -7.50 35.33
CA THR A 1032 6.42 -8.00 36.67
C THR A 1032 5.20 -7.95 37.58
N GLY A 1033 5.05 -8.95 38.44
CA GLY A 1033 3.86 -9.11 39.27
C GLY A 1033 4.09 -9.95 40.52
N VAL A 1034 3.09 -10.00 41.39
CA VAL A 1034 3.08 -10.82 42.60
C VAL A 1034 1.75 -11.55 42.73
N ARG A 1035 1.80 -12.88 42.73
CA ARG A 1035 0.65 -13.77 42.94
C ARG A 1035 0.59 -14.24 44.40
N LEU A 1036 -0.61 -14.23 44.97
CA LEU A 1036 -0.91 -14.78 46.29
C LEU A 1036 -1.92 -15.93 46.14
N ASN A 1037 -1.50 -17.17 46.44
CA ASN A 1037 -2.42 -18.31 46.54
C ASN A 1037 -2.74 -18.56 48.01
N VAL A 1038 -4.01 -18.54 48.40
CA VAL A 1038 -4.48 -18.81 49.77
C VAL A 1038 -5.33 -20.08 49.77
N GLY A 1039 -4.93 -21.08 50.56
CA GLY A 1039 -5.69 -22.30 50.78
C GLY A 1039 -6.67 -22.15 51.94
N PHE A 1040 -7.89 -22.62 51.73
CA PHE A 1040 -8.97 -22.75 52.73
C PHE A 1040 -9.43 -24.21 52.83
#